data_AF-A0A2V8GHV2-F1
#
_entry.id   AF-A0A2V8GHV2-F1
#
_cell.length_a   1.000
_cell.length_b   1.000
_cell.length_c   1.000
_cell.angle_alpha   90.00
_cell.angle_beta   90.00
_cell.angle_gamma   90.00
#
_symmetry.space_group_name_H-M   'P 1'
#
loop_
_entity.id
_entity.type
_entity.pdbx_description
1 polymer ?
#
loop_
_entity_poly.entity_id
_entity_poly.type
_entity_poly.pdbx_seq_one_letter_code
_entity_poly.pdbx_strand_id
1 'polypeptide(L)'
;MHVPDLLHSGEGTLEELAEQLLPRSSAALKAAARSLFFSLPVAFDPAESIGPYLAIVDRDGAGQPYRFLDMGALIATSAFGENDPAVVRAILESLPFVTSRYAHSEYQTALSLRLKAELNRIAPEGTPRHFAVNTGAEAVENAIKSVLLNRVKTTEDGEGGFIVSFEGAFHGRTLGALAVTHRKKARLGFPTFDWPHILFPVEDARAPKETARREERSLKQLWDLLVSGRLPRADKSKDTFRREMDALDEFLTRQGDQGLGAFVQAQRSALTPDVVRRARRVAAVLVEPIQGEVGVRLASARFMRKLRLLTRIYDVPLVFDEVQTGWGMTGRLWGHELFDLPCPPDVVTWAKKAQNGVLFVSEALATFFQEEKKFNTTWEGDSVGMVRLLAQIDKLDLDQVRRTGERARAGLEALAREYREILKNVRGAGVMLGFDVMRADWCDALRDRAFRRGLLLLPAGERVLRFYPRYDSEPSAIDEALSILRLAVEDLVGGRVTADASAAPEIRVGTLAIPLDTVEIVDLTPNTFQAYKLQILAVEQERYGASASYPADVLRAGRRPLLQFPIETLETTMTNARAIGVALRDRVSGRFVAYALGSALENHDEEGVGADPHVGENNTFYLQAMATSPSAQNHVALENHLLETLRARAIAAGSEFLSMLIEERVLETGPEWLRGAVVLERIENYLRSGSTFAYLQAALPPASPPAREAGDQPG
;
A
#
# COMPACT_ATOMS: atom_id res chain seq x y z
N MET A 1 -16.57 -13.05 -6.28
CA MET A 1 -16.59 -13.92 -5.09
C MET A 1 -15.16 -14.30 -4.76
N HIS A 2 -14.70 -13.94 -3.56
CA HIS A 2 -13.29 -13.99 -3.16
C HIS A 2 -12.90 -15.34 -2.55
N VAL A 3 -13.83 -16.00 -1.87
CA VAL A 3 -13.63 -17.27 -1.16
C VAL A 3 -14.91 -18.12 -1.28
N PRO A 4 -14.89 -19.43 -0.99
CA PRO A 4 -16.12 -20.24 -1.06
C PRO A 4 -17.22 -19.68 -0.15
N ASP A 5 -18.46 -19.53 -0.65
CA ASP A 5 -19.59 -19.02 0.14
C ASP A 5 -19.78 -19.80 1.47
N LEU A 6 -19.63 -21.13 1.40
CA LEU A 6 -19.75 -22.00 2.57
C LEU A 6 -18.69 -21.75 3.65
N LEU A 7 -17.57 -21.09 3.33
CA LEU A 7 -16.55 -20.73 4.32
C LEU A 7 -17.10 -19.71 5.33
N HIS A 8 -18.07 -18.90 4.90
CA HIS A 8 -18.65 -17.80 5.66
C HIS A 8 -19.74 -18.31 6.59
N SER A 9 -20.60 -19.21 6.07
CA SER A 9 -21.80 -19.71 6.76
C SER A 9 -21.61 -21.07 7.43
N GLY A 10 -20.47 -21.73 7.24
CA GLY A 10 -20.21 -23.07 7.76
C GLY A 10 -20.08 -23.11 9.28
N GLU A 11 -20.68 -24.13 9.89
CA GLU A 11 -20.48 -24.45 11.31
C GLU A 11 -19.17 -25.25 11.49
N GLY A 12 -18.29 -24.80 12.40
CA GLY A 12 -17.01 -25.46 12.66
C GLY A 12 -15.85 -24.49 12.91
N THR A 13 -14.71 -25.05 13.30
CA THR A 13 -13.43 -24.31 13.36
C THR A 13 -12.97 -23.93 11.96
N LEU A 14 -12.10 -22.91 11.87
CA LEU A 14 -11.59 -22.47 10.58
C LEU A 14 -10.76 -23.57 9.89
N GLU A 15 -10.02 -24.33 10.67
CA GLU A 15 -9.20 -25.44 10.20
C GLU A 15 -10.07 -26.56 9.60
N GLU A 16 -11.16 -26.94 10.27
CA GLU A 16 -12.10 -27.95 9.75
C GLU A 16 -12.77 -27.49 8.45
N LEU A 17 -13.21 -26.23 8.40
CA LEU A 17 -13.84 -25.68 7.20
C LEU A 17 -12.83 -25.54 6.05
N ALA A 18 -11.60 -25.11 6.33
CA ALA A 18 -10.55 -25.03 5.31
C ALA A 18 -10.17 -26.42 4.78
N GLU A 19 -10.11 -27.45 5.64
CA GLU A 19 -9.85 -28.82 5.20
C GLU A 19 -10.94 -29.34 4.25
N GLN A 20 -12.20 -28.99 4.51
CA GLN A 20 -13.35 -29.40 3.69
C GLN A 20 -13.51 -28.61 2.41
N LEU A 21 -13.36 -27.28 2.48
CA LEU A 21 -13.71 -26.35 1.39
C LEU A 21 -12.51 -25.91 0.55
N LEU A 22 -11.29 -26.07 1.08
CA LEU A 22 -10.03 -25.66 0.43
C LEU A 22 -9.07 -26.86 0.34
N PRO A 23 -9.46 -27.94 -0.36
CA PRO A 23 -8.76 -29.22 -0.33
C PRO A 23 -7.34 -29.14 -0.92
N ARG A 24 -7.05 -28.22 -1.85
CA ARG A 24 -5.69 -28.07 -2.43
C ARG A 24 -4.76 -27.42 -1.43
N SER A 25 -5.20 -26.36 -0.75
CA SER A 25 -4.45 -25.76 0.35
C SER A 25 -4.17 -26.77 1.45
N SER A 26 -5.20 -27.48 1.92
CA SER A 26 -5.07 -28.48 2.98
C SER A 26 -4.06 -29.58 2.61
N ALA A 27 -4.16 -30.12 1.39
CA ALA A 27 -3.22 -31.13 0.90
C ALA A 27 -1.78 -30.61 0.84
N ALA A 28 -1.56 -29.39 0.35
CA ALA A 28 -0.23 -28.78 0.26
C ALA A 28 0.39 -28.55 1.65
N LEU A 29 -0.37 -27.99 2.59
CA LEU A 29 0.09 -27.76 3.96
C LEU A 29 0.40 -29.08 4.69
N LYS A 30 -0.44 -30.10 4.51
CA LYS A 30 -0.23 -31.44 5.08
C LYS A 30 1.01 -32.12 4.50
N ALA A 31 1.25 -31.99 3.19
CA ALA A 31 2.46 -32.50 2.55
C ALA A 31 3.74 -31.83 3.11
N ALA A 32 3.64 -30.55 3.48
CA ALA A 32 4.72 -29.79 4.09
C ALA A 32 4.83 -29.93 5.62
N ALA A 33 3.92 -30.63 6.30
CA ALA A 33 3.77 -30.61 7.76
C ALA A 33 4.98 -31.11 8.58
N ARG A 34 5.99 -31.70 7.92
CA ARG A 34 7.30 -32.01 8.56
C ARG A 34 8.17 -30.77 8.78
N SER A 35 7.91 -29.69 8.05
CA SER A 35 8.55 -28.39 8.25
C SER A 35 7.91 -27.68 9.44
N LEU A 36 8.72 -27.00 10.25
CA LEU A 36 8.26 -26.27 11.43
C LEU A 36 7.83 -24.86 11.02
N PHE A 37 6.55 -24.70 10.67
CA PHE A 37 5.96 -23.39 10.34
C PHE A 37 4.62 -23.18 11.02
N PHE A 38 4.24 -21.91 11.14
CA PHE A 38 2.88 -21.49 11.45
C PHE A 38 2.37 -20.71 10.23
N SER A 39 1.18 -21.04 9.75
CA SER A 39 0.58 -20.39 8.58
C SER A 39 -0.91 -20.13 8.80
N LEU A 40 -1.46 -19.28 7.94
CA LEU A 40 -2.90 -19.31 7.69
C LEU A 40 -3.28 -20.69 7.10
N PRO A 41 -4.54 -21.13 7.23
CA PRO A 41 -4.98 -22.45 6.76
C PRO A 41 -5.18 -22.50 5.24
N VAL A 42 -4.41 -21.72 4.48
CA VAL A 42 -4.44 -21.60 3.02
C VAL A 42 -3.04 -21.55 2.45
N ALA A 43 -2.87 -22.06 1.23
CA ALA A 43 -1.64 -21.96 0.46
C ALA A 43 -1.80 -20.89 -0.62
N PHE A 44 -1.04 -19.81 -0.52
CA PHE A 44 -1.06 -18.71 -1.48
C PHE A 44 -0.36 -19.07 -2.78
N ASP A 45 -0.89 -18.56 -3.89
CA ASP A 45 -0.25 -18.56 -5.21
C ASP A 45 0.02 -17.11 -5.64
N PRO A 46 1.26 -16.61 -5.42
CA PRO A 46 1.61 -15.27 -5.83
C PRO A 46 1.48 -15.03 -7.34
N ALA A 47 1.56 -16.07 -8.19
CA ALA A 47 1.47 -15.89 -9.64
C ALA A 47 0.06 -15.46 -10.11
N GLU A 48 -0.97 -15.70 -9.30
CA GLU A 48 -2.36 -15.31 -9.60
C GLU A 48 -2.88 -14.19 -8.67
N SER A 49 -2.02 -13.67 -7.79
CA SER A 49 -2.32 -12.57 -6.88
C SER A 49 -2.18 -11.22 -7.59
N ILE A 50 -3.09 -10.28 -7.39
CA ILE A 50 -3.07 -9.00 -8.11
C ILE A 50 -3.48 -7.88 -7.17
N GLY A 51 -2.73 -6.78 -7.19
CA GLY A 51 -3.06 -5.62 -6.38
C GLY A 51 -3.07 -5.98 -4.89
N PRO A 52 -4.10 -5.60 -4.11
CA PRO A 52 -4.21 -6.02 -2.72
C PRO A 52 -4.81 -7.43 -2.54
N TYR A 53 -5.12 -8.17 -3.62
CA TYR A 53 -5.79 -9.47 -3.56
C TYR A 53 -4.80 -10.64 -3.72
N LEU A 54 -4.64 -11.43 -2.66
CA LEU A 54 -3.76 -12.60 -2.62
C LEU A 54 -4.52 -13.87 -3.03
N ALA A 55 -4.16 -14.43 -4.18
CA ALA A 55 -4.71 -15.69 -4.65
C ALA A 55 -4.20 -16.88 -3.84
N ILE A 56 -5.03 -17.91 -3.75
CA ILE A 56 -4.69 -19.21 -3.20
C ILE A 56 -4.79 -20.28 -4.28
N VAL A 57 -4.19 -21.45 -4.02
CA VAL A 57 -4.14 -22.57 -4.98
C VAL A 57 -5.52 -23.22 -5.24
N ASP A 58 -6.49 -22.98 -4.35
CA ASP A 58 -7.87 -23.44 -4.48
C ASP A 58 -8.65 -22.60 -5.48
N ARG A 59 -9.59 -23.25 -6.16
CA ARG A 59 -10.36 -22.67 -7.27
C ARG A 59 -11.85 -22.92 -7.09
N ASP A 60 -12.65 -22.03 -7.68
CA ASP A 60 -14.09 -22.20 -7.80
C ASP A 60 -14.48 -23.21 -8.88
N GLY A 61 -15.80 -23.43 -9.04
CA GLY A 61 -16.34 -24.36 -10.04
C GLY A 61 -16.05 -23.97 -11.49
N ALA A 62 -15.66 -22.72 -11.76
CA ALA A 62 -15.26 -22.22 -13.07
C ALA A 62 -13.73 -22.25 -13.27
N GLY A 63 -12.96 -22.73 -12.27
CA GLY A 63 -11.50 -22.79 -12.31
C GLY A 63 -10.81 -21.48 -11.99
N GLN A 64 -11.52 -20.45 -11.52
CA GLN A 64 -10.91 -19.20 -11.06
C GLN A 64 -10.34 -19.37 -9.65
N PRO A 65 -9.16 -18.81 -9.34
CA PRO A 65 -8.58 -18.93 -8.01
C PRO A 65 -9.38 -18.09 -7.00
N TYR A 66 -9.55 -18.63 -5.80
CA TYR A 66 -10.01 -17.83 -4.66
C TYR A 66 -8.92 -16.82 -4.27
N ARG A 67 -9.33 -15.65 -3.80
CA ARG A 67 -8.46 -14.53 -3.43
C ARG A 67 -8.86 -13.93 -2.09
N PHE A 68 -7.88 -13.48 -1.33
CA PHE A 68 -8.08 -12.76 -0.09
C PHE A 68 -7.60 -11.32 -0.21
N LEU A 69 -8.40 -10.36 0.25
CA LEU A 69 -8.01 -8.97 0.35
C LEU A 69 -7.05 -8.77 1.53
N ASP A 70 -5.83 -8.31 1.26
CA ASP A 70 -4.77 -8.15 2.25
C ASP A 70 -4.72 -6.72 2.83
N MET A 71 -5.18 -6.59 4.09
CA MET A 71 -5.00 -5.39 4.91
C MET A 71 -3.94 -5.62 6.01
N GLY A 72 -3.00 -6.53 5.78
CA GLY A 72 -1.80 -6.75 6.57
C GLY A 72 -0.51 -6.32 5.85
N ALA A 73 -0.61 -5.99 4.56
CA ALA A 73 0.50 -5.65 3.68
C ALA A 73 1.67 -6.66 3.71
N LEU A 74 1.37 -7.97 3.73
CA LEU A 74 2.34 -9.05 3.97
C LEU A 74 3.23 -8.79 5.21
N ILE A 75 2.63 -8.39 6.32
CA ILE A 75 3.34 -7.98 7.54
C ILE A 75 4.17 -6.71 7.30
N ALA A 76 3.54 -5.71 6.67
CA ALA A 76 4.13 -4.43 6.29
C ALA A 76 5.37 -4.51 5.38
N THR A 77 5.53 -5.61 4.62
CA THR A 77 6.66 -5.85 3.71
C THR A 77 6.42 -5.38 2.29
N SER A 78 5.17 -5.41 1.84
CA SER A 78 4.84 -5.05 0.47
C SER A 78 4.06 -3.73 0.44
N ALA A 79 4.72 -2.71 -0.10
CA ALA A 79 4.21 -1.34 -0.15
C ALA A 79 3.15 -1.16 -1.24
N PHE A 80 3.33 -1.82 -2.37
CA PHE A 80 2.45 -1.74 -3.54
C PHE A 80 1.76 -3.08 -3.79
N GLY A 81 0.77 -3.09 -4.68
CA GLY A 81 0.06 -4.30 -5.08
C GLY A 81 0.94 -5.44 -5.61
N GLU A 82 0.44 -6.67 -5.51
CA GLU A 82 1.02 -7.86 -6.11
C GLU A 82 1.03 -7.78 -7.64
N ASN A 83 2.02 -8.43 -8.25
CA ASN A 83 2.22 -8.55 -9.70
C ASN A 83 2.16 -7.24 -10.48
N ASP A 84 2.77 -6.19 -9.91
CA ASP A 84 3.01 -4.94 -10.63
C ASP A 84 3.79 -5.21 -11.95
N PRO A 85 3.24 -4.82 -13.12
CA PRO A 85 3.87 -5.12 -14.41
C PRO A 85 5.26 -4.50 -14.58
N ALA A 86 5.52 -3.32 -14.02
CA ALA A 86 6.83 -2.68 -14.10
C ALA A 86 7.87 -3.43 -13.26
N VAL A 87 7.47 -3.94 -12.08
CA VAL A 87 8.34 -4.77 -11.24
C VAL A 87 8.61 -6.13 -11.89
N VAL A 88 7.58 -6.79 -12.43
CA VAL A 88 7.74 -8.06 -13.15
C VAL A 88 8.69 -7.89 -14.33
N ARG A 89 8.48 -6.85 -15.14
CA ARG A 89 9.35 -6.51 -16.27
C ARG A 89 10.79 -6.27 -15.82
N ALA A 90 11.00 -5.47 -14.78
CA ALA A 90 12.34 -5.18 -14.25
C ALA A 90 13.07 -6.45 -13.80
N ILE A 91 12.36 -7.41 -13.20
CA ILE A 91 12.93 -8.70 -12.80
C ILE A 91 13.32 -9.54 -14.01
N LEU A 92 12.46 -9.63 -15.02
CA LEU A 92 12.74 -10.38 -16.26
C LEU A 92 13.94 -9.78 -17.01
N GLU A 93 14.01 -8.46 -17.14
CA GLU A 93 15.12 -7.75 -17.77
C GLU A 93 16.42 -7.88 -16.95
N SER A 94 16.31 -8.04 -15.63
CA SER A 94 17.47 -8.17 -14.72
C SER A 94 17.89 -9.61 -14.45
N LEU A 95 17.31 -10.62 -15.13
CA LEU A 95 17.69 -12.04 -14.95
C LEU A 95 19.21 -12.27 -14.98
N PRO A 96 20.00 -11.67 -15.89
CA PRO A 96 21.46 -11.82 -15.87
C PRO A 96 22.14 -11.36 -14.57
N PHE A 97 21.57 -10.41 -13.83
CA PHE A 97 22.10 -9.91 -12.55
C PHE A 97 21.68 -10.75 -11.33
N VAL A 98 20.64 -11.59 -11.47
CA VAL A 98 20.02 -12.29 -10.34
C VAL A 98 20.05 -13.82 -10.44
N THR A 99 20.47 -14.38 -11.58
CA THR A 99 20.67 -15.83 -11.75
C THR A 99 21.75 -16.38 -10.81
N SER A 100 22.80 -15.59 -10.56
CA SER A 100 23.83 -15.88 -9.57
C SER A 100 23.68 -14.97 -8.36
N ARG A 101 23.86 -15.53 -7.16
CA ARG A 101 23.92 -14.73 -5.94
C ARG A 101 25.33 -14.20 -5.74
N TYR A 102 25.52 -12.90 -5.90
CA TYR A 102 26.81 -12.24 -5.74
C TYR A 102 27.09 -11.86 -4.29
N ALA A 103 28.33 -12.06 -3.86
CA ALA A 103 28.82 -11.57 -2.58
C ALA A 103 29.15 -10.07 -2.69
N HIS A 104 28.13 -9.21 -2.64
CA HIS A 104 28.29 -7.78 -2.92
C HIS A 104 29.16 -7.04 -1.90
N SER A 105 29.59 -7.67 -0.80
CA SER A 105 30.59 -7.06 0.10
C SER A 105 31.96 -6.87 -0.55
N GLU A 106 32.37 -7.80 -1.42
CA GLU A 106 33.66 -7.74 -2.12
C GLU A 106 33.49 -7.55 -3.63
N TYR A 107 32.46 -8.17 -4.19
CA TYR A 107 32.19 -8.20 -5.63
C TYR A 107 31.05 -7.25 -5.97
N GLN A 108 31.30 -5.95 -5.89
CA GLN A 108 30.32 -4.93 -6.26
C GLN A 108 29.88 -5.11 -7.73
N THR A 109 28.58 -5.07 -7.97
CA THR A 109 27.99 -5.17 -9.31
C THR A 109 27.42 -3.82 -9.73
N ALA A 110 27.18 -3.62 -11.02
CA ALA A 110 26.48 -2.41 -11.49
C ALA A 110 25.11 -2.23 -10.79
N LEU A 111 24.42 -3.34 -10.50
CA LEU A 111 23.18 -3.36 -9.73
C LEU A 111 23.38 -2.88 -8.28
N SER A 112 24.37 -3.42 -7.56
CA SER A 112 24.61 -3.02 -6.16
C SER A 112 25.07 -1.56 -6.06
N LEU A 113 25.87 -1.08 -7.02
CA LEU A 113 26.29 0.32 -7.07
C LEU A 113 25.12 1.26 -7.37
N ARG A 114 24.21 0.87 -8.27
CA ARG A 114 22.97 1.64 -8.53
C ARG A 114 22.08 1.69 -7.29
N LEU A 115 21.89 0.57 -6.59
CA LEU A 115 21.16 0.56 -5.32
C LEU A 115 21.80 1.54 -4.32
N LYS A 116 23.12 1.48 -4.13
CA LYS A 116 23.83 2.36 -3.19
C LYS A 116 23.68 3.84 -3.58
N ALA A 117 23.68 4.17 -4.87
CA ALA A 117 23.39 5.52 -5.34
C ALA A 117 21.96 5.97 -5.00
N GLU A 118 20.97 5.10 -5.17
CA GLU A 118 19.59 5.40 -4.76
C GLU A 118 19.43 5.54 -3.24
N LEU A 119 20.13 4.72 -2.45
CA LEU A 119 20.15 4.85 -0.99
C LEU A 119 20.71 6.19 -0.53
N ASN A 120 21.71 6.76 -1.23
CA ASN A 120 22.18 8.13 -0.96
C ASN A 120 21.08 9.17 -1.16
N ARG A 121 20.23 9.00 -2.19
CA ARG A 121 19.15 9.93 -2.52
C ARG A 121 18.06 9.96 -1.46
N ILE A 122 17.75 8.80 -0.87
CA ILE A 122 16.66 8.67 0.12
C ILE A 122 17.14 8.64 1.57
N ALA A 123 18.44 8.79 1.82
CA ALA A 123 19.01 8.72 3.17
C ALA A 123 18.30 9.70 4.12
N PRO A 124 17.93 9.27 5.34
CA PRO A 124 17.36 10.17 6.32
C PRO A 124 18.33 11.30 6.67
N GLU A 125 17.78 12.48 6.96
CA GLU A 125 18.58 13.64 7.34
C GLU A 125 19.56 13.29 8.47
N GLY A 126 20.79 13.82 8.40
CA GLY A 126 21.84 13.57 9.40
C GLY A 126 22.45 12.16 9.39
N THR A 127 21.97 11.23 8.55
CA THR A 127 22.50 9.86 8.44
C THR A 127 22.96 9.48 7.02
N PRO A 128 23.95 10.20 6.46
CA PRO A 128 24.31 10.10 5.04
C PRO A 128 25.05 8.82 4.65
N ARG A 129 25.50 8.01 5.61
CA ARG A 129 26.29 6.80 5.36
C ARG A 129 25.37 5.59 5.51
N HIS A 130 25.50 4.61 4.63
CA HIS A 130 24.63 3.44 4.68
C HIS A 130 25.35 2.11 4.47
N PHE A 131 24.75 1.04 4.99
CA PHE A 131 25.20 -0.35 4.82
C PHE A 131 23.99 -1.26 4.60
N ALA A 132 24.07 -2.14 3.59
CA ALA A 132 22.99 -3.07 3.25
C ALA A 132 23.28 -4.48 3.78
N VAL A 133 22.23 -5.18 4.18
CA VAL A 133 22.22 -6.53 4.74
C VAL A 133 20.96 -7.26 4.28
N ASN A 134 20.75 -8.52 4.65
CA ASN A 134 19.65 -9.31 4.08
C ASN A 134 18.32 -9.11 4.82
N THR A 135 18.35 -8.74 6.10
CA THR A 135 17.15 -8.71 6.95
C THR A 135 17.10 -7.52 7.89
N GLY A 136 15.90 -7.18 8.37
CA GLY A 136 15.73 -6.12 9.38
C GLY A 136 16.43 -6.44 10.71
N ALA A 137 16.46 -7.70 11.13
CA ALA A 137 17.18 -8.10 12.34
C ALA A 137 18.70 -7.88 12.17
N GLU A 138 19.27 -8.21 11.01
CA GLU A 138 20.67 -7.87 10.70
C GLU A 138 20.90 -6.36 10.70
N ALA A 139 19.97 -5.55 10.18
CA ALA A 139 20.12 -4.10 10.18
C ALA A 139 20.19 -3.56 11.62
N VAL A 140 19.33 -4.06 12.51
CA VAL A 140 19.34 -3.75 13.95
C VAL A 140 20.62 -4.22 14.64
N GLU A 141 21.11 -5.43 14.34
CA GLU A 141 22.39 -5.92 14.90
C GLU A 141 23.56 -5.01 14.50
N ASN A 142 23.60 -4.56 13.25
CA ASN A 142 24.64 -3.66 12.78
C ASN A 142 24.49 -2.24 13.37
N ALA A 143 23.26 -1.77 13.62
CA ALA A 143 23.02 -0.55 14.40
C ALA A 143 23.57 -0.68 15.82
N ILE A 144 23.23 -1.76 16.53
CA ILE A 144 23.72 -2.04 17.90
C ILE A 144 25.25 -2.09 17.91
N LYS A 145 25.84 -2.83 16.97
CA LYS A 145 27.30 -2.95 16.88
C LYS A 145 27.99 -1.62 16.62
N SER A 146 27.38 -0.73 15.82
CA SER A 146 27.91 0.62 15.56
C SER A 146 28.08 1.45 16.82
N VAL A 147 27.04 1.48 17.66
CA VAL A 147 27.01 2.32 18.86
C VAL A 147 27.85 1.71 19.99
N LEU A 148 27.86 0.37 20.12
CA LEU A 148 28.73 -0.32 21.08
C LEU A 148 30.21 -0.14 20.71
N LEU A 149 30.58 -0.30 19.45
CA LEU A 149 31.97 -0.11 19.01
C LEU A 149 32.41 1.35 19.19
N ASN A 150 31.55 2.32 18.88
CA ASN A 150 31.82 3.72 19.16
C ASN A 150 32.13 3.93 20.65
N ARG A 151 31.41 3.28 21.58
CA ARG A 151 31.75 3.34 23.02
C ARG A 151 33.12 2.75 23.32
N VAL A 152 33.38 1.51 22.90
CA VAL A 152 34.69 0.85 23.09
C VAL A 152 35.86 1.73 22.61
N LYS A 153 35.66 2.50 21.54
CA LYS A 153 36.70 3.36 20.95
C LYS A 153 36.82 4.75 21.58
N THR A 154 35.77 5.23 22.25
CA THR A 154 35.72 6.60 22.80
C THR A 154 35.73 6.66 24.33
N THR A 155 35.68 5.50 25.00
CA THR A 155 35.79 5.38 26.46
C THR A 155 37.13 4.80 26.88
N GLU A 156 37.65 5.25 28.03
CA GLU A 156 38.94 4.80 28.58
C GLU A 156 38.90 3.35 29.10
N ASP A 157 37.73 2.87 29.51
CA ASP A 157 37.51 1.52 30.03
C ASP A 157 37.39 0.45 28.94
N GLY A 158 37.24 0.86 27.67
CA GLY A 158 37.06 -0.04 26.53
C GLY A 158 35.77 -0.87 26.59
N GLU A 159 34.79 -0.49 27.43
CA GLU A 159 33.51 -1.19 27.55
C GLU A 159 32.50 -0.71 26.49
N GLY A 160 31.71 -1.65 25.95
CA GLY A 160 30.63 -1.34 25.01
C GLY A 160 29.40 -0.69 25.64
N GLY A 161 29.23 -0.81 26.98
CA GLY A 161 28.04 -0.30 27.68
C GLY A 161 26.78 -1.13 27.49
N PHE A 162 25.61 -0.50 27.59
CA PHE A 162 24.31 -1.12 27.38
C PHE A 162 23.37 -0.25 26.53
N ILE A 163 22.42 -0.89 25.85
CA ILE A 163 21.39 -0.21 25.05
C ILE A 163 20.15 0.00 25.91
N VAL A 164 19.52 1.18 25.80
CA VAL A 164 18.20 1.44 26.39
C VAL A 164 17.15 1.27 25.31
N SER A 165 16.19 0.38 25.54
CA SER A 165 15.05 0.17 24.65
C SER A 165 13.74 0.34 25.43
N PHE A 166 12.60 0.08 24.80
CA PHE A 166 11.30 0.38 25.36
C PHE A 166 10.45 -0.86 25.64
N GLU A 167 9.63 -0.78 26.68
CA GLU A 167 8.57 -1.76 26.94
C GLU A 167 7.64 -1.86 25.73
N GLY A 168 7.37 -3.10 25.31
CA GLY A 168 6.54 -3.40 24.14
C GLY A 168 7.28 -3.42 22.81
N ALA A 169 8.56 -3.05 22.77
CA ALA A 169 9.33 -2.97 21.54
C ALA A 169 9.58 -4.34 20.89
N PHE A 170 9.70 -4.34 19.56
CA PHE A 170 10.09 -5.50 18.76
C PHE A 170 11.09 -5.10 17.67
N HIS A 171 12.34 -5.52 17.83
CA HIS A 171 13.44 -5.17 16.94
C HIS A 171 14.05 -6.38 16.21
N GLY A 172 13.55 -7.59 16.50
CA GLY A 172 14.00 -8.82 15.84
C GLY A 172 14.18 -9.98 16.79
N ARG A 173 14.80 -11.06 16.29
CA ARG A 173 14.99 -12.32 17.01
C ARG A 173 16.42 -12.87 16.97
N THR A 174 17.36 -12.13 16.40
CA THR A 174 18.81 -12.40 16.56
C THR A 174 19.27 -11.93 17.93
N LEU A 175 20.41 -12.38 18.45
CA LEU A 175 20.76 -12.26 19.88
C LEU A 175 20.75 -10.81 20.42
N GLY A 176 21.34 -9.85 19.69
CA GLY A 176 21.35 -8.43 20.06
C GLY A 176 19.99 -7.77 19.85
N ALA A 177 19.32 -8.03 18.72
CA ALA A 177 17.97 -7.54 18.46
C ALA A 177 16.93 -8.08 19.47
N LEU A 178 17.14 -9.30 19.95
CA LEU A 178 16.33 -9.95 20.98
C LEU A 178 16.53 -9.30 22.35
N ALA A 179 17.74 -8.81 22.64
CA ALA A 179 18.06 -8.14 23.91
C ALA A 179 17.38 -6.78 24.06
N VAL A 180 17.06 -6.12 22.94
CA VAL A 180 16.25 -4.89 22.91
C VAL A 180 14.77 -5.15 22.63
N THR A 181 14.38 -6.39 22.33
CA THR A 181 12.97 -6.78 22.15
C THR A 181 12.34 -7.13 23.50
N HIS A 182 11.27 -6.42 23.89
CA HIS A 182 10.65 -6.62 25.21
C HIS A 182 9.84 -7.92 25.33
N ARG A 183 9.36 -8.48 24.21
CA ARG A 183 8.36 -9.56 24.20
C ARG A 183 8.86 -10.82 24.91
N LYS A 184 8.35 -11.09 26.12
CA LYS A 184 8.76 -12.23 26.98
C LYS A 184 8.79 -13.57 26.24
N LYS A 185 7.74 -13.90 25.46
CA LYS A 185 7.68 -15.16 24.68
C LYS A 185 8.82 -15.30 23.68
N ALA A 186 9.29 -14.22 23.07
CA ALA A 186 10.39 -14.26 22.11
C ALA A 186 11.74 -14.55 22.78
N ARG A 187 11.92 -14.12 24.04
CA ARG A 187 13.16 -14.30 24.82
C ARG A 187 13.22 -15.61 25.59
N LEU A 188 12.13 -16.37 25.64
CA LEU A 188 12.02 -17.56 26.48
C LEU A 188 13.07 -18.60 26.04
N GLY A 189 13.93 -19.02 26.98
CA GLY A 189 14.97 -20.03 26.75
C GLY A 189 16.26 -19.50 26.09
N PHE A 190 16.32 -18.23 25.68
CA PHE A 190 17.54 -17.64 25.14
C PHE A 190 18.32 -16.89 26.23
N PRO A 191 19.62 -17.18 26.44
CA PRO A 191 20.47 -16.25 27.19
C PRO A 191 20.53 -14.94 26.39
N THR A 192 20.30 -13.81 27.04
CA THR A 192 20.29 -12.49 26.39
C THR A 192 20.96 -11.45 27.29
N PHE A 193 21.35 -10.31 26.73
CA PHE A 193 22.01 -9.26 27.49
C PHE A 193 21.03 -8.63 28.50
N ASP A 194 21.51 -8.31 29.71
CA ASP A 194 20.72 -7.56 30.71
C ASP A 194 20.69 -6.07 30.34
N TRP A 195 19.96 -5.73 29.28
CA TRP A 195 19.76 -4.35 28.83
C TRP A 195 18.40 -3.81 29.28
N PRO A 196 18.34 -2.56 29.78
CA PRO A 196 17.11 -2.00 30.32
C PRO A 196 16.05 -1.74 29.24
N HIS A 197 14.81 -2.05 29.60
CA HIS A 197 13.62 -1.65 28.86
C HIS A 197 12.86 -0.64 29.72
N ILE A 198 12.73 0.60 29.26
CA ILE A 198 12.00 1.67 29.95
C ILE A 198 10.57 1.79 29.42
N LEU A 199 9.67 2.44 30.16
CA LEU A 199 8.28 2.62 29.77
C LEU A 199 8.17 3.31 28.40
N PHE A 200 7.41 2.74 27.45
CA PHE A 200 6.98 3.44 26.24
C PHE A 200 5.74 4.30 26.56
N PRO A 201 5.81 5.63 26.46
CA PRO A 201 4.71 6.50 26.88
C PRO A 201 3.68 6.65 25.76
N VAL A 202 2.81 5.65 25.63
CA VAL A 202 1.73 5.65 24.64
C VAL A 202 0.87 6.92 24.81
N GLU A 203 0.69 7.66 23.73
CA GLU A 203 -0.18 8.82 23.66
C GLU A 203 -1.65 8.39 23.65
N ASP A 204 -2.45 9.01 24.51
CA ASP A 204 -3.91 8.97 24.46
C ASP A 204 -4.45 10.40 24.46
N ALA A 205 -4.94 10.85 23.31
CA ALA A 205 -5.50 12.19 23.14
C ALA A 205 -6.71 12.46 24.05
N ARG A 206 -7.41 11.41 24.49
CA ARG A 206 -8.56 11.52 25.41
C ARG A 206 -8.13 11.68 26.87
N ALA A 207 -6.87 11.40 27.19
CA ALA A 207 -6.33 11.43 28.55
C ALA A 207 -4.98 12.19 28.62
N PRO A 208 -4.92 13.47 28.23
CA PRO A 208 -3.66 14.21 28.07
C PRO A 208 -2.84 14.31 29.37
N LYS A 209 -3.50 14.42 30.54
CA LYS A 209 -2.81 14.43 31.85
C LYS A 209 -2.12 13.11 32.15
N GLU A 210 -2.74 11.99 31.77
CA GLU A 210 -2.16 10.66 32.00
C GLU A 210 -1.04 10.38 31.00
N THR A 211 -1.19 10.82 29.74
CA THR A 211 -0.11 10.84 28.75
C THR A 211 1.11 11.59 29.30
N ALA A 212 0.94 12.83 29.79
CA ALA A 212 2.03 13.63 30.34
C ALA A 212 2.75 12.95 31.53
N ARG A 213 2.00 12.26 32.41
CA ARG A 213 2.58 11.48 33.53
C ARG A 213 3.40 10.28 33.05
N ARG A 214 2.93 9.55 32.03
CA ARG A 214 3.68 8.43 31.42
C ARG A 214 4.97 8.93 30.78
N GLU A 215 4.91 10.04 30.07
CA GLU A 215 6.06 10.68 29.44
C GLU A 215 7.11 11.10 30.48
N GLU A 216 6.70 11.80 31.54
CA GLU A 216 7.61 12.18 32.63
C GLU A 216 8.26 10.96 33.28
N ARG A 217 7.48 9.89 33.52
CA ARG A 217 7.99 8.63 34.08
C ARG A 217 9.02 7.96 33.16
N SER A 218 8.75 7.93 31.86
CA SER A 218 9.67 7.37 30.86
C SER A 218 10.96 8.17 30.77
N LEU A 219 10.87 9.50 30.63
CA LEU A 219 12.02 10.41 30.62
C LEU A 219 12.82 10.30 31.91
N LYS A 220 12.17 10.15 33.07
CA LYS A 220 12.83 9.94 34.35
C LYS A 220 13.62 8.64 34.40
N GLN A 221 13.06 7.54 33.89
CA GLN A 221 13.77 6.25 33.81
C GLN A 221 15.02 6.36 32.92
N LEU A 222 14.91 7.02 31.76
CA LEU A 222 16.07 7.28 30.91
C LEU A 222 17.10 8.17 31.63
N TRP A 223 16.68 9.30 32.19
CA TRP A 223 17.55 10.22 32.92
C TRP A 223 18.29 9.53 34.05
N ASP A 224 17.61 8.68 34.83
CA ASP A 224 18.24 7.87 35.89
C ASP A 224 19.36 6.99 35.34
N LEU A 225 19.17 6.37 34.18
CA LEU A 225 20.20 5.55 33.53
C LEU A 225 21.36 6.41 33.03
N LEU A 226 21.10 7.59 32.48
CA LEU A 226 22.12 8.53 32.00
C LEU A 226 22.98 9.06 33.16
N VAL A 227 22.37 9.51 34.26
CA VAL A 227 23.14 10.06 35.39
C VAL A 227 23.80 8.99 36.24
N SER A 228 23.24 7.78 36.31
CA SER A 228 23.78 6.71 37.16
C SER A 228 24.71 5.75 36.45
N GLY A 229 24.54 5.52 35.15
CA GLY A 229 25.18 4.42 34.44
C GLY A 229 24.91 3.06 35.10
N ARG A 230 23.75 2.89 35.75
CA ARG A 230 23.37 1.73 36.60
C ARG A 230 24.27 1.50 37.83
N LEU A 231 25.00 2.52 38.31
CA LEU A 231 25.76 2.42 39.55
C LEU A 231 24.86 2.62 40.79
N PRO A 232 24.85 1.69 41.77
CA PRO A 232 23.91 1.71 42.89
C PRO A 232 23.90 2.98 43.76
N ARG A 233 25.03 3.69 43.85
CA ARG A 233 25.22 4.87 44.73
C ARG A 233 25.28 6.21 43.99
N ALA A 234 24.91 6.22 42.70
CA ALA A 234 24.85 7.46 41.95
C ALA A 234 23.71 8.36 42.46
N ASP A 235 24.03 9.65 42.68
CA ASP A 235 23.02 10.66 43.00
C ASP A 235 22.01 10.81 41.85
N LYS A 236 20.72 10.88 42.23
CA LYS A 236 19.54 10.92 41.36
C LYS A 236 18.54 11.94 41.92
N SER A 237 19.02 13.16 42.16
CA SER A 237 18.21 14.26 42.68
C SER A 237 16.98 14.53 41.82
N LYS A 238 15.81 14.51 42.46
CA LYS A 238 14.53 14.86 41.81
C LYS A 238 14.51 16.32 41.33
N ASP A 239 15.18 17.21 42.05
CA ASP A 239 15.22 18.63 41.70
C ASP A 239 16.11 18.87 40.48
N THR A 240 17.20 18.13 40.35
CA THR A 240 18.04 18.15 39.14
C THR A 240 17.25 17.69 37.92
N PHE A 241 16.53 16.57 38.03
CA PHE A 241 15.66 16.08 36.94
C PHE A 241 14.61 17.12 36.54
N ARG A 242 13.89 17.72 37.50
CA ARG A 242 12.88 18.75 37.21
C ARG A 242 13.49 19.93 36.47
N ARG A 243 14.60 20.48 36.99
CA ARG A 243 15.30 21.61 36.37
C ARG A 243 15.73 21.32 34.93
N GLU A 244 16.25 20.12 34.66
CA GLU A 244 16.60 19.72 33.29
C GLU A 244 15.36 19.62 32.40
N MET A 245 14.27 19.00 32.88
CA MET A 245 13.02 18.89 32.12
C MET A 245 12.39 20.25 31.82
N ASP A 246 12.41 21.17 32.78
CA ASP A 246 11.93 22.54 32.64
C ASP A 246 12.76 23.30 31.59
N ALA A 247 14.09 23.13 31.59
CA ALA A 247 14.96 23.71 30.57
C ALA A 247 14.68 23.15 29.16
N LEU A 248 14.33 21.86 29.04
CA LEU A 248 13.91 21.29 27.76
C LEU A 248 12.57 21.87 27.30
N ASP A 249 11.58 22.01 28.20
CA ASP A 249 10.29 22.63 27.87
C ASP A 249 10.45 24.10 27.46
N GLU A 250 11.29 24.86 28.17
CA GLU A 250 11.61 26.24 27.83
C GLU A 250 12.28 26.34 26.45
N PHE A 251 13.23 25.44 26.14
CA PHE A 251 13.85 25.41 24.82
C PHE A 251 12.83 25.09 23.72
N LEU A 252 11.97 24.09 23.92
CA LEU A 252 10.99 23.65 22.93
C LEU A 252 9.86 24.66 22.69
N THR A 253 9.64 25.60 23.61
CA THR A 253 8.61 26.66 23.49
C THR A 253 9.13 27.93 22.81
N ARG A 254 10.44 28.16 22.75
CA ARG A 254 11.03 29.27 21.99
C ARG A 254 10.89 29.00 20.48
N GLN A 255 10.31 29.93 19.73
CA GLN A 255 10.19 29.80 18.28
C GLN A 255 11.53 30.15 17.59
N GLY A 256 12.09 29.20 16.84
CA GLY A 256 13.27 29.39 16.00
C GLY A 256 14.44 28.46 16.35
N ASP A 257 15.07 27.88 15.33
CA ASP A 257 16.20 26.93 15.44
C ASP A 257 17.53 27.59 15.86
N GLN A 258 17.50 28.88 16.22
CA GLN A 258 18.69 29.63 16.61
C GLN A 258 19.13 29.22 18.02
N GLY A 259 20.17 28.40 18.08
CA GLY A 259 20.92 28.16 19.30
C GLY A 259 20.81 26.75 19.89
N LEU A 260 20.34 25.73 19.16
CA LEU A 260 20.39 24.34 19.64
C LEU A 260 21.79 23.94 20.12
N GLY A 261 22.82 24.25 19.33
CA GLY A 261 24.21 23.96 19.69
C GLY A 261 24.63 24.65 20.99
N ALA A 262 24.29 25.93 21.15
CA ALA A 262 24.58 26.70 22.36
C ALA A 262 23.81 26.19 23.58
N PHE A 263 22.53 25.83 23.40
CA PHE A 263 21.70 25.22 24.43
C PHE A 263 22.28 23.88 24.91
N VAL A 264 22.54 22.96 23.98
CA VAL A 264 23.14 21.66 24.28
C VAL A 264 24.48 21.83 25.00
N GLN A 265 25.33 22.75 24.54
CA GLN A 265 26.61 23.03 25.16
C GLN A 265 26.45 23.58 26.58
N ALA A 266 25.52 24.52 26.81
CA ALA A 266 25.23 25.06 28.14
C ALA A 266 24.74 23.97 29.11
N GLN A 267 23.83 23.10 28.66
CA GLN A 267 23.36 21.96 29.47
C GLN A 267 24.49 20.97 29.75
N ARG A 268 25.32 20.64 28.74
CA ARG A 268 26.50 19.77 28.89
C ARG A 268 27.50 20.30 29.89
N SER A 269 27.80 21.60 29.87
CA SER A 269 28.75 22.23 30.79
C SER A 269 28.27 22.23 32.25
N ALA A 270 26.97 22.04 32.49
CA ALA A 270 26.42 21.88 33.84
C ALA A 270 26.56 20.45 34.39
N LEU A 271 26.93 19.47 33.56
CA LEU A 271 27.13 18.08 34.00
C LEU A 271 28.49 17.92 34.69
N THR A 272 28.52 17.18 35.79
CA THR A 272 29.79 16.85 36.46
C THR A 272 30.59 15.83 35.64
N PRO A 273 31.93 15.80 35.74
CA PRO A 273 32.74 14.80 35.02
C PRO A 273 32.32 13.35 35.31
N ASP A 274 31.88 13.05 36.53
CA ASP A 274 31.36 11.73 36.89
C ASP A 274 30.06 11.39 36.18
N VAL A 275 29.14 12.36 35.99
CA VAL A 275 27.90 12.13 35.23
C VAL A 275 28.23 11.90 33.76
N VAL A 276 29.14 12.69 33.18
CA VAL A 276 29.59 12.49 31.79
C VAL A 276 30.18 11.08 31.60
N ARG A 277 31.04 10.62 32.51
CA ARG A 277 31.61 9.27 32.47
C ARG A 277 30.52 8.19 32.61
N ARG A 278 29.58 8.35 33.53
CA ARG A 278 28.47 7.39 33.75
C ARG A 278 27.52 7.31 32.55
N ALA A 279 27.20 8.44 31.93
CA ALA A 279 26.33 8.50 30.76
C ALA A 279 26.89 7.74 29.57
N ARG A 280 28.22 7.68 29.42
CA ARG A 280 28.88 6.89 28.36
C ARG A 280 28.67 5.38 28.48
N ARG A 281 28.26 4.88 29.65
CA ARG A 281 27.82 3.47 29.81
C ARG A 281 26.51 3.20 29.06
N VAL A 282 25.73 4.23 28.75
CA VAL A 282 24.60 4.14 27.83
C VAL A 282 25.14 4.27 26.40
N ALA A 283 25.15 3.16 25.69
CA ALA A 283 25.68 3.09 24.33
C ALA A 283 24.75 3.75 23.32
N ALA A 284 23.44 3.56 23.47
CA ALA A 284 22.41 4.24 22.69
C ALA A 284 21.04 4.11 23.34
N VAL A 285 20.11 4.93 22.87
CA VAL A 285 18.66 4.71 23.02
C VAL A 285 18.10 4.23 21.69
N LEU A 286 17.36 3.12 21.69
CA LEU A 286 16.79 2.51 20.49
C LEU A 286 15.27 2.46 20.59
N VAL A 287 14.57 3.01 19.60
CA VAL A 287 13.12 3.21 19.63
C VAL A 287 12.46 3.03 18.25
N GLU A 288 11.28 2.40 18.21
CA GLU A 288 10.42 2.44 17.00
C GLU A 288 9.67 3.79 16.98
N PRO A 289 9.54 4.50 15.84
CA PRO A 289 8.66 5.67 15.76
C PRO A 289 7.22 5.33 16.17
N ILE A 290 6.73 4.17 15.70
CA ILE A 290 5.44 3.59 16.06
C ILE A 290 5.69 2.11 16.38
N GLN A 291 5.39 1.67 17.60
CA GLN A 291 5.54 0.26 17.96
C GLN A 291 4.47 -0.57 17.25
N GLY A 292 4.89 -1.36 16.26
CA GLY A 292 3.96 -2.12 15.41
C GLY A 292 3.38 -3.36 16.10
N GLU A 293 4.24 -4.25 16.62
CA GLU A 293 3.91 -5.61 17.12
C GLU A 293 3.03 -5.65 18.35
N VAL A 294 3.09 -4.60 19.17
CA VAL A 294 2.39 -4.54 20.45
C VAL A 294 1.07 -3.75 20.38
N GLY A 295 0.69 -3.30 19.18
CA GLY A 295 -0.61 -2.69 18.91
C GLY A 295 -0.55 -1.26 18.39
N VAL A 296 0.29 -0.96 17.39
CA VAL A 296 0.35 0.36 16.70
C VAL A 296 0.37 1.51 17.72
N ARG A 297 1.40 1.55 18.57
CA ARG A 297 1.51 2.51 19.68
C ARG A 297 2.42 3.65 19.30
N LEU A 298 1.93 4.88 19.46
CA LEU A 298 2.68 6.11 19.23
C LEU A 298 2.95 6.79 20.57
N ALA A 299 4.09 7.46 20.68
CA ALA A 299 4.31 8.47 21.72
C ALA A 299 4.07 9.86 21.11
N SER A 300 3.90 10.88 21.96
CA SER A 300 3.72 12.24 21.46
C SER A 300 5.00 12.81 20.85
N ALA A 301 4.85 13.79 19.96
CA ALA A 301 5.98 14.58 19.46
C ALA A 301 6.74 15.28 20.59
N ARG A 302 6.05 15.76 21.63
CA ARG A 302 6.70 16.40 22.80
C ARG A 302 7.69 15.44 23.48
N PHE A 303 7.28 14.20 23.70
CA PHE A 303 8.15 13.18 24.27
C PHE A 303 9.35 12.89 23.38
N MET A 304 9.14 12.64 22.09
CA MET A 304 10.22 12.31 21.15
C MET A 304 11.23 13.46 20.98
N ARG A 305 10.77 14.71 20.98
CA ARG A 305 11.65 15.90 20.96
C ARG A 305 12.48 16.01 22.24
N LYS A 306 11.89 15.78 23.42
CA LYS A 306 12.64 15.73 24.68
C LYS A 306 13.62 14.57 24.76
N LEU A 307 13.22 13.39 24.26
CA LEU A 307 14.09 12.23 24.13
C LEU A 307 15.34 12.59 23.33
N ARG A 308 15.17 13.22 22.16
CA ARG A 308 16.30 13.66 21.32
C ARG A 308 17.18 14.68 22.02
N LEU A 309 16.60 15.68 22.70
CA LEU A 309 17.39 16.67 23.44
C LEU A 309 18.18 16.02 24.57
N LEU A 310 17.58 15.12 25.36
CA LEU A 310 18.29 14.38 26.41
C LEU A 310 19.45 13.57 25.83
N THR A 311 19.21 12.78 24.79
CA THR A 311 20.27 11.97 24.15
C THR A 311 21.38 12.88 23.63
N ARG A 312 21.04 14.03 23.07
CA ARG A 312 22.03 15.00 22.58
C ARG A 312 22.80 15.68 23.71
N ILE A 313 22.16 16.06 24.83
CA ILE A 313 22.86 16.65 25.98
C ILE A 313 23.84 15.64 26.57
N TYR A 314 23.44 14.39 26.76
CA TYR A 314 24.28 13.37 27.40
C TYR A 314 25.26 12.67 26.44
N ASP A 315 25.32 13.10 25.17
CA ASP A 315 26.19 12.52 24.14
C ASP A 315 25.95 11.02 23.91
N VAL A 316 24.67 10.64 23.87
CA VAL A 316 24.18 9.29 23.62
C VAL A 316 23.52 9.22 22.24
N PRO A 317 23.94 8.30 21.36
CA PRO A 317 23.27 8.05 20.09
C PRO A 317 21.78 7.72 20.26
N LEU A 318 20.94 8.32 19.42
CA LEU A 318 19.53 7.93 19.24
C LEU A 318 19.39 7.12 17.95
N VAL A 319 18.87 5.90 18.09
CA VAL A 319 18.62 4.94 17.01
C VAL A 319 17.11 4.83 16.80
N PHE A 320 16.65 5.11 15.58
CA PHE A 320 15.28 4.77 15.18
C PHE A 320 15.23 3.44 14.44
N ASP A 321 14.42 2.52 14.96
CA ASP A 321 14.06 1.32 14.22
C ASP A 321 12.85 1.59 13.32
N GLU A 322 13.15 1.83 12.05
CA GLU A 322 12.21 2.14 10.98
C GLU A 322 11.95 0.93 10.07
N VAL A 323 12.25 -0.29 10.52
CA VAL A 323 11.99 -1.53 9.78
C VAL A 323 10.52 -1.67 9.39
N GLN A 324 9.57 -1.17 10.20
CA GLN A 324 8.15 -1.12 9.83
C GLN A 324 7.71 0.23 9.29
N THR A 325 8.10 1.32 9.94
CA THR A 325 7.55 2.67 9.70
C THR A 325 8.18 3.39 8.51
N GLY A 326 9.42 3.03 8.16
CA GLY A 326 10.21 3.75 7.16
C GLY A 326 9.69 3.58 5.75
N TRP A 327 10.06 4.52 4.89
CA TRP A 327 9.73 4.60 3.47
C TRP A 327 8.23 4.66 3.19
N GLY A 328 7.60 5.77 3.55
CA GLY A 328 6.25 6.14 3.11
C GLY A 328 5.11 5.71 4.03
N MET A 329 5.29 4.67 4.85
CA MET A 329 4.18 3.95 5.51
C MET A 329 3.30 4.86 6.38
N THR A 330 3.92 5.87 6.98
CA THR A 330 3.27 6.85 7.88
C THR A 330 2.73 8.08 7.17
N GLY A 331 2.82 8.16 5.83
CA GLY A 331 2.59 9.37 5.04
C GLY A 331 3.78 10.33 5.07
N ARG A 332 4.90 9.95 5.67
CA ARG A 332 6.21 10.62 5.64
C ARG A 332 7.23 9.69 4.99
N LEU A 333 8.35 10.23 4.50
CA LEU A 333 9.40 9.36 3.96
C LEU A 333 9.94 8.49 5.09
N TRP A 334 10.22 9.07 6.25
CA TRP A 334 10.62 8.37 7.45
C TRP A 334 9.63 8.62 8.60
N GLY A 335 9.32 7.59 9.39
CA GLY A 335 8.36 7.67 10.48
C GLY A 335 8.77 8.62 11.61
N HIS A 336 10.07 8.79 11.88
CA HIS A 336 10.54 9.74 12.89
C HIS A 336 10.27 11.21 12.52
N GLU A 337 10.03 11.52 11.23
CA GLU A 337 9.65 12.87 10.77
C GLU A 337 8.28 13.31 11.31
N LEU A 338 7.46 12.39 11.82
CA LEU A 338 6.19 12.73 12.50
C LEU A 338 6.39 13.61 13.75
N PHE A 339 7.61 13.67 14.29
CA PHE A 339 7.87 14.26 15.59
C PHE A 339 8.61 15.60 15.56
N ASP A 340 9.03 16.08 14.38
CA ASP A 340 9.77 17.34 14.21
C ASP A 340 10.92 17.46 15.23
N LEU A 341 11.81 16.45 15.23
CA LEU A 341 12.92 16.38 16.17
C LEU A 341 13.80 17.65 16.07
N PRO A 342 14.32 18.20 17.18
CA PRO A 342 15.15 19.41 17.13
C PRO A 342 16.46 19.22 16.36
N CYS A 343 16.91 17.98 16.21
CA CYS A 343 17.98 17.62 15.29
C CYS A 343 17.79 16.15 14.86
N PRO A 344 18.40 15.75 13.72
CA PRO A 344 18.22 14.40 13.20
C PRO A 344 18.76 13.32 14.15
N PRO A 345 18.29 12.06 14.02
CA PRO A 345 18.84 10.93 14.77
C PRO A 345 20.25 10.56 14.30
N ASP A 346 20.92 9.67 15.05
CA ASP A 346 22.29 9.29 14.74
C ASP A 346 22.37 7.99 13.90
N VAL A 347 21.33 7.16 13.98
CA VAL A 347 21.19 5.89 13.26
C VAL A 347 19.72 5.63 12.92
N VAL A 348 19.46 5.11 11.72
CA VAL A 348 18.13 4.65 11.29
C VAL A 348 18.26 3.26 10.65
N THR A 349 17.43 2.31 11.06
CA THR A 349 17.35 0.98 10.40
C THR A 349 16.10 0.86 9.57
N TRP A 350 16.21 0.32 8.37
CA TRP A 350 15.10 0.12 7.44
C TRP A 350 15.14 -1.28 6.85
N ALA A 351 13.99 -1.90 6.61
CA ALA A 351 13.91 -3.17 5.91
C ALA A 351 12.51 -3.34 5.32
N LYS A 352 12.00 -4.58 5.27
CA LYS A 352 10.63 -4.90 4.83
C LYS A 352 10.39 -4.38 3.40
N LYS A 353 9.84 -3.19 3.25
CA LYS A 353 9.61 -2.51 1.96
C LYS A 353 10.90 -2.28 1.19
N ALA A 354 12.03 -2.13 1.90
CA ALA A 354 13.35 -2.07 1.29
C ALA A 354 13.77 -3.36 0.55
N GLN A 355 13.04 -4.47 0.76
CA GLN A 355 13.35 -5.84 0.33
C GLN A 355 14.61 -6.45 0.95
N ASN A 356 15.58 -5.61 1.30
CA ASN A 356 16.79 -5.91 2.08
C ASN A 356 16.73 -5.26 3.46
N GLY A 357 17.71 -5.51 4.32
CA GLY A 357 17.96 -4.65 5.48
C GLY A 357 18.92 -3.53 5.11
N VAL A 358 18.70 -2.34 5.64
CA VAL A 358 19.55 -1.16 5.43
C VAL A 358 19.76 -0.47 6.77
N LEU A 359 21.00 -0.10 7.02
CA LEU A 359 21.42 0.71 8.14
C LEU A 359 21.89 2.06 7.60
N PHE A 360 21.31 3.16 8.06
CA PHE A 360 21.81 4.52 7.85
C PHE A 360 22.46 5.02 9.15
N VAL A 361 23.62 5.67 9.05
CA VAL A 361 24.39 6.17 10.19
C VAL A 361 24.91 7.58 9.92
N SER A 362 25.05 8.36 10.99
CA SER A 362 25.71 9.66 10.96
C SER A 362 27.19 9.53 10.59
N GLU A 363 27.75 10.61 10.04
CA GLU A 363 29.17 10.70 9.69
C GLU A 363 30.08 10.33 10.86
N ALA A 364 29.77 10.85 12.06
CA ALA A 364 30.55 10.63 13.27
C ALA A 364 30.62 9.15 13.69
N LEU A 365 29.54 8.38 13.49
CA LEU A 365 29.53 6.95 13.77
C LEU A 365 30.14 6.14 12.63
N ALA A 366 30.05 6.62 11.39
CA ALA A 366 30.55 5.94 10.19
C ALA A 366 32.08 5.81 10.14
N THR A 367 32.83 6.76 10.69
CA THR A 367 34.31 6.72 10.69
C THR A 367 34.84 5.39 11.26
N PHE A 368 34.23 4.91 12.34
CA PHE A 368 34.60 3.64 12.97
C PHE A 368 34.23 2.40 12.13
N PHE A 369 33.27 2.51 11.20
CA PHE A 369 32.96 1.42 10.27
C PHE A 369 34.06 1.24 9.21
N GLN A 370 34.52 2.34 8.64
CA GLN A 370 35.45 2.33 7.51
C GLN A 370 36.86 1.92 7.94
N GLU A 371 37.30 2.36 9.12
CA GLU A 371 38.66 2.10 9.62
C GLU A 371 38.85 0.68 10.13
N GLU A 372 37.82 0.05 10.70
CA GLU A 372 37.98 -1.22 11.42
C GLU A 372 37.68 -2.46 10.56
N LYS A 373 37.14 -2.33 9.34
CA LYS A 373 36.66 -3.45 8.48
C LYS A 373 35.78 -4.49 9.21
N LYS A 374 35.18 -4.11 10.34
CA LYS A 374 34.49 -5.04 11.25
C LYS A 374 33.07 -5.36 10.80
N PHE A 375 32.49 -4.58 9.90
CA PHE A 375 31.11 -4.75 9.43
C PHE A 375 31.13 -5.36 8.04
N ASN A 376 30.75 -6.63 7.96
CA ASN A 376 30.57 -7.32 6.70
C ASN A 376 29.43 -8.32 6.83
N THR A 377 28.80 -8.60 5.69
CA THR A 377 28.02 -9.81 5.47
C THR A 377 28.43 -10.34 4.11
N THR A 378 28.38 -11.65 3.89
CA THR A 378 28.77 -12.22 2.59
C THR A 378 28.03 -11.54 1.44
N TRP A 379 26.73 -11.30 1.61
CA TRP A 379 25.86 -10.88 0.52
C TRP A 379 25.65 -9.36 0.40
N GLU A 380 25.70 -8.59 1.49
CA GLU A 380 25.33 -7.15 1.50
C GLU A 380 23.97 -6.87 0.86
N GLY A 381 23.02 -7.78 1.13
CA GLY A 381 21.68 -7.78 0.53
C GLY A 381 21.56 -8.74 -0.67
N ASP A 382 20.34 -9.14 -0.99
CA ASP A 382 20.03 -10.04 -2.08
C ASP A 382 19.72 -9.26 -3.38
N SER A 383 20.29 -9.70 -4.50
CA SER A 383 20.16 -9.03 -5.80
C SER A 383 18.70 -8.89 -6.27
N VAL A 384 17.84 -9.88 -5.97
CA VAL A 384 16.43 -9.85 -6.37
C VAL A 384 15.71 -8.72 -5.65
N GLY A 385 15.93 -8.57 -4.35
CA GLY A 385 15.46 -7.48 -3.53
C GLY A 385 15.97 -6.12 -4.02
N MET A 386 17.23 -6.03 -4.46
CA MET A 386 17.76 -4.80 -5.05
C MET A 386 16.97 -4.39 -6.31
N VAL A 387 16.73 -5.33 -7.23
CA VAL A 387 15.96 -5.07 -8.46
C VAL A 387 14.53 -4.65 -8.11
N ARG A 388 13.86 -5.36 -7.20
CA ARG A 388 12.49 -5.04 -6.78
C ARG A 388 12.41 -3.64 -6.18
N LEU A 389 13.31 -3.30 -5.26
CA LEU A 389 13.34 -1.97 -4.67
C LEU A 389 13.59 -0.89 -5.73
N LEU A 390 14.58 -1.08 -6.60
CA LEU A 390 14.88 -0.12 -7.69
C LEU A 390 13.71 0.07 -8.66
N ALA A 391 12.90 -0.97 -8.90
CA ALA A 391 11.70 -0.87 -9.72
C ALA A 391 10.54 -0.14 -9.02
N GLN A 392 10.55 -0.08 -7.70
CA GLN A 392 9.50 0.51 -6.88
C GLN A 392 9.86 1.89 -6.31
N ILE A 393 11.14 2.25 -6.26
CA ILE A 393 11.61 3.40 -5.48
C ILE A 393 10.97 4.72 -5.95
N ASP A 394 10.77 4.87 -7.26
CA ASP A 394 10.19 6.07 -7.87
C ASP A 394 8.66 6.03 -7.96
N LYS A 395 8.02 4.91 -7.59
CA LYS A 395 6.56 4.80 -7.48
C LYS A 395 6.01 5.47 -6.22
N LEU A 396 6.85 5.81 -5.24
CA LEU A 396 6.40 6.34 -3.96
C LEU A 396 5.78 7.74 -4.13
N ASP A 397 4.45 7.81 -4.05
CA ASP A 397 3.69 9.04 -3.92
C ASP A 397 3.18 9.17 -2.48
N LEU A 398 3.77 10.10 -1.71
CA LEU A 398 3.38 10.34 -0.32
C LEU A 398 1.98 10.95 -0.18
N ASP A 399 1.51 11.71 -1.17
CA ASP A 399 0.15 12.26 -1.14
C ASP A 399 -0.87 11.17 -1.39
N GLN A 400 -0.58 10.24 -2.29
CA GLN A 400 -1.39 9.03 -2.46
C GLN A 400 -1.46 8.23 -1.15
N VAL A 401 -0.32 7.98 -0.49
CA VAL A 401 -0.30 7.25 0.79
C VAL A 401 -1.15 7.95 1.87
N ARG A 402 -1.10 9.28 1.94
CA ARG A 402 -1.95 10.06 2.86
C ARG A 402 -3.43 9.90 2.53
N ARG A 403 -3.83 10.06 1.26
CA ARG A 403 -5.23 9.88 0.82
C ARG A 403 -5.75 8.47 1.11
N THR A 404 -4.97 7.43 0.78
CA THR A 404 -5.29 6.02 1.09
C THR A 404 -5.48 5.83 2.60
N GLY A 405 -4.55 6.34 3.41
CA GLY A 405 -4.60 6.26 4.87
C GLY A 405 -5.79 7.00 5.49
N GLU A 406 -6.10 8.20 5.01
CA GLU A 406 -7.24 9.00 5.44
C GLU A 406 -8.57 8.31 5.17
N ARG A 407 -8.73 7.72 3.97
CA ARG A 407 -9.93 6.94 3.63
C ARG A 407 -10.10 5.75 4.58
N ALA A 408 -9.06 4.94 4.75
CA ALA A 408 -9.08 3.78 5.61
C ALA A 408 -9.38 4.16 7.07
N ARG A 409 -8.74 5.23 7.57
CA ARG A 409 -8.99 5.77 8.91
C ARG A 409 -10.45 6.20 9.08
N ALA A 410 -10.98 7.01 8.16
CA ALA A 410 -12.34 7.53 8.26
C ALA A 410 -13.37 6.39 8.31
N GLY A 411 -13.17 5.34 7.50
CA GLY A 411 -14.00 4.14 7.52
C GLY A 411 -13.92 3.37 8.85
N LEU A 412 -12.71 3.14 9.36
CA LEU A 412 -12.51 2.48 10.66
C LEU A 412 -13.13 3.30 11.81
N GLU A 413 -13.00 4.63 11.77
CA GLU A 413 -13.59 5.53 12.77
C GLU A 413 -15.13 5.56 12.68
N ALA A 414 -15.70 5.42 11.49
CA ALA A 414 -17.14 5.24 11.31
C ALA A 414 -17.61 3.91 11.94
N LEU A 415 -16.95 2.79 11.65
CA LEU A 415 -17.25 1.49 12.25
C LEU A 415 -17.08 1.52 13.78
N ALA A 416 -16.04 2.16 14.29
CA ALA A 416 -15.82 2.27 15.74
C ALA A 416 -16.88 3.13 16.45
N ARG A 417 -17.43 4.15 15.77
CA ARG A 417 -18.56 4.93 16.31
C ARG A 417 -19.84 4.11 16.36
N GLU A 418 -20.09 3.33 15.33
CA GLU A 418 -21.28 2.50 15.20
C GLU A 418 -21.27 1.31 16.17
N TYR A 419 -20.16 0.56 16.21
CA TYR A 419 -19.98 -0.62 17.06
C TYR A 419 -19.08 -0.32 18.26
N ARG A 420 -19.34 0.79 18.98
CA ARG A 420 -18.51 1.30 20.07
C ARG A 420 -18.26 0.32 21.23
N GLU A 421 -19.13 -0.67 21.40
CA GLU A 421 -19.01 -1.71 22.43
C GLU A 421 -18.01 -2.81 22.04
N ILE A 422 -17.53 -2.81 20.79
CA ILE A 422 -16.65 -3.84 20.21
C ILE A 422 -15.36 -3.20 19.73
N LEU A 423 -15.46 -2.16 18.91
CA LEU A 423 -14.34 -1.49 18.27
C LEU A 423 -14.07 -0.14 18.93
N LYS A 424 -12.81 0.15 19.26
CA LYS A 424 -12.38 1.43 19.86
C LYS A 424 -11.02 1.87 19.33
N ASN A 425 -10.68 3.13 19.58
CA ASN A 425 -9.29 3.62 19.55
C ASN A 425 -8.57 3.38 18.21
N VAL A 426 -9.20 3.82 17.11
CA VAL A 426 -8.54 3.87 15.79
C VAL A 426 -7.35 4.83 15.86
N ARG A 427 -6.16 4.34 15.49
CA ARG A 427 -4.90 5.07 15.63
C ARG A 427 -3.90 4.64 14.56
N GLY A 428 -2.78 5.35 14.50
CA GLY A 428 -1.75 5.12 13.48
C GLY A 428 -1.40 6.40 12.72
N ALA A 429 -0.62 6.26 11.66
CA ALA A 429 -0.28 7.34 10.73
C ALA A 429 -0.17 6.79 9.30
N GLY A 430 -0.54 7.59 8.30
CA GLY A 430 -0.61 7.14 6.91
C GLY A 430 -1.46 5.87 6.78
N VAL A 431 -0.90 4.86 6.14
CA VAL A 431 -1.53 3.52 5.99
C VAL A 431 -1.19 2.57 7.15
N MET A 432 -0.33 2.95 8.11
CA MET A 432 -0.04 2.13 9.29
C MET A 432 -1.10 2.33 10.38
N LEU A 433 -2.27 1.70 10.22
CA LEU A 433 -3.41 1.87 11.13
C LEU A 433 -3.68 0.62 12.00
N GLY A 434 -4.30 0.85 13.15
CA GLY A 434 -4.83 -0.22 13.98
C GLY A 434 -5.98 0.26 14.87
N PHE A 435 -6.79 -0.68 15.32
CA PHE A 435 -7.93 -0.43 16.19
C PHE A 435 -8.02 -1.49 17.29
N ASP A 436 -8.53 -1.09 18.46
CA ASP A 436 -8.74 -1.99 19.59
C ASP A 436 -10.07 -2.75 19.43
N VAL A 437 -10.04 -4.03 19.73
CA VAL A 437 -11.22 -4.86 20.01
C VAL A 437 -11.36 -4.98 21.52
N MET A 438 -12.57 -4.80 22.05
CA MET A 438 -12.79 -4.65 23.49
C MET A 438 -12.24 -5.82 24.33
N ARG A 439 -12.36 -7.05 23.81
CA ARG A 439 -11.90 -8.27 24.46
C ARG A 439 -10.95 -9.06 23.55
N ALA A 440 -10.03 -9.80 24.16
CA ALA A 440 -9.03 -10.58 23.42
C ALA A 440 -9.66 -11.75 22.66
N ASP A 441 -10.61 -12.45 23.27
CA ASP A 441 -11.37 -13.54 22.62
C ASP A 441 -12.20 -13.04 21.44
N TRP A 442 -12.78 -11.84 21.56
CA TRP A 442 -13.46 -11.17 20.44
C TRP A 442 -12.50 -10.75 19.33
N CYS A 443 -11.27 -10.37 19.66
CA CYS A 443 -10.26 -10.01 18.66
C CYS A 443 -9.92 -11.21 17.77
N ASP A 444 -9.69 -12.38 18.37
CA ASP A 444 -9.45 -13.62 17.63
C ASP A 444 -10.67 -14.04 16.81
N ALA A 445 -11.86 -13.98 17.41
CA ALA A 445 -13.12 -14.35 16.78
C ALA A 445 -13.53 -13.40 15.63
N LEU A 446 -13.19 -12.12 15.73
CA LEU A 446 -13.42 -11.13 14.67
C LEU A 446 -12.45 -11.34 13.50
N ARG A 447 -11.17 -11.60 13.80
CA ARG A 447 -10.17 -11.91 12.77
C ARG A 447 -10.52 -13.19 12.01
N ASP A 448 -10.99 -14.21 12.72
CA ASP A 448 -11.48 -15.46 12.14
C ASP A 448 -12.64 -15.21 11.16
N ARG A 449 -13.67 -14.45 11.59
CA ARG A 449 -14.80 -14.08 10.72
C ARG A 449 -14.39 -13.24 9.53
N ALA A 450 -13.49 -12.26 9.71
CA ALA A 450 -12.94 -11.48 8.62
C ALA A 450 -12.23 -12.37 7.59
N PHE A 451 -11.41 -13.33 8.07
CA PHE A 451 -10.73 -14.29 7.20
C PHE A 451 -11.72 -15.16 6.43
N ARG A 452 -12.76 -15.70 7.10
CA ARG A 452 -13.80 -16.51 6.45
C ARG A 452 -14.53 -15.78 5.32
N ARG A 453 -14.53 -14.45 5.37
CA ARG A 453 -15.10 -13.54 4.36
C ARG A 453 -14.08 -13.01 3.36
N GLY A 454 -12.86 -13.52 3.37
CA GLY A 454 -11.79 -13.16 2.43
C GLY A 454 -10.95 -11.96 2.83
N LEU A 455 -11.03 -11.44 4.06
CA LEU A 455 -10.22 -10.31 4.53
C LEU A 455 -9.09 -10.76 5.47
N LEU A 456 -7.85 -10.45 5.12
CA LEU A 456 -6.68 -10.70 5.97
C LEU A 456 -6.39 -9.50 6.86
N LEU A 457 -6.45 -9.71 8.17
CA LEU A 457 -6.04 -8.75 9.19
C LEU A 457 -4.94 -9.35 10.05
N LEU A 458 -3.96 -8.52 10.42
CA LEU A 458 -2.86 -8.94 11.28
C LEU A 458 -3.14 -8.56 12.73
N PRO A 459 -2.97 -9.49 13.68
CA PRO A 459 -3.06 -9.15 15.09
C PRO A 459 -1.84 -8.33 15.54
N ALA A 460 -2.02 -7.51 16.57
CA ALA A 460 -0.96 -6.84 17.30
C ALA A 460 -1.30 -6.77 18.79
N GLY A 461 -0.37 -7.18 19.65
CA GLY A 461 -0.69 -7.40 21.07
C GLY A 461 -1.84 -8.41 21.25
N GLU A 462 -2.67 -8.20 22.28
CA GLU A 462 -3.77 -9.12 22.65
C GLU A 462 -5.14 -8.69 22.12
N ARG A 463 -5.30 -7.43 21.72
CA ARG A 463 -6.61 -6.81 21.48
C ARG A 463 -6.62 -5.84 20.30
N VAL A 464 -5.62 -5.89 19.43
CA VAL A 464 -5.50 -4.92 18.31
C VAL A 464 -5.46 -5.69 17.01
N LEU A 465 -6.24 -5.23 16.04
CA LEU A 465 -6.11 -5.63 14.65
C LEU A 465 -5.48 -4.46 13.88
N ARG A 466 -4.48 -4.80 13.06
CA ARG A 466 -3.85 -3.89 12.11
C ARG A 466 -4.68 -3.83 10.84
N PHE A 467 -4.70 -2.65 10.24
CA PHE A 467 -5.32 -2.40 8.95
C PHE A 467 -4.33 -1.59 8.12
N TYR A 468 -3.53 -2.30 7.32
CA TYR A 468 -2.42 -1.78 6.52
C TYR A 468 -2.72 -1.95 5.03
N PRO A 469 -3.45 -1.01 4.40
CA PRO A 469 -3.60 -1.00 2.94
C PRO A 469 -2.25 -0.86 2.23
N ARG A 470 -2.20 -1.28 0.95
CA ARG A 470 -1.10 -0.91 0.04
C ARG A 470 -1.14 0.58 -0.24
N TYR A 471 -0.01 1.18 -0.59
CA TYR A 471 0.13 2.60 -0.89
C TYR A 471 -0.79 3.01 -2.04
N ASP A 472 -0.86 2.15 -3.06
CA ASP A 472 -1.67 2.26 -4.27
C ASP A 472 -3.00 1.50 -4.19
N SER A 473 -3.50 1.19 -2.99
CA SER A 473 -4.83 0.58 -2.86
C SER A 473 -5.90 1.54 -3.39
N GLU A 474 -6.66 1.07 -4.37
CA GLU A 474 -7.81 1.80 -4.91
C GLU A 474 -8.87 2.05 -3.81
N PRO A 475 -9.60 3.18 -3.87
CA PRO A 475 -10.66 3.49 -2.91
C PRO A 475 -11.68 2.36 -2.73
N SER A 476 -12.05 1.67 -3.82
CA SER A 476 -12.99 0.56 -3.83
C SER A 476 -12.50 -0.64 -3.02
N ALA A 477 -11.21 -0.98 -3.07
CA ALA A 477 -10.63 -2.07 -2.29
C ALA A 477 -10.65 -1.74 -0.78
N ILE A 478 -10.45 -0.47 -0.41
CA ILE A 478 -10.57 -0.05 0.99
C ILE A 478 -12.01 -0.17 1.47
N ASP A 479 -12.97 0.27 0.65
CA ASP A 479 -14.40 0.19 0.98
C ASP A 479 -14.87 -1.25 1.11
N GLU A 480 -14.39 -2.13 0.23
CA GLU A 480 -14.66 -3.56 0.27
C GLU A 480 -14.14 -4.17 1.58
N ALA A 481 -12.89 -3.89 1.96
CA ALA A 481 -12.33 -4.37 3.23
C ALA A 481 -13.13 -3.88 4.45
N LEU A 482 -13.57 -2.61 4.44
CA LEU A 482 -14.40 -2.05 5.50
C LEU A 482 -15.80 -2.70 5.55
N SER A 483 -16.37 -3.01 4.39
CA SER A 483 -17.64 -3.73 4.27
C SER A 483 -17.53 -5.16 4.82
N ILE A 484 -16.47 -5.88 4.45
CA ILE A 484 -16.20 -7.23 5.00
C ILE A 484 -16.00 -7.17 6.52
N LEU A 485 -15.25 -6.18 7.02
CA LEU A 485 -15.03 -5.98 8.45
C LEU A 485 -16.36 -5.69 9.19
N ARG A 486 -17.23 -4.87 8.62
CA ARG A 486 -18.59 -4.61 9.14
C ARG A 486 -19.37 -5.91 9.31
N LEU A 487 -19.47 -6.70 8.24
CA LEU A 487 -20.19 -7.98 8.27
C LEU A 487 -19.60 -8.93 9.31
N ALA A 488 -18.27 -8.97 9.45
CA ALA A 488 -17.60 -9.78 10.48
C ALA A 488 -17.90 -9.30 11.91
N VAL A 489 -18.09 -7.99 12.12
CA VAL A 489 -18.56 -7.44 13.41
C VAL A 489 -20.01 -7.80 13.66
N GLU A 490 -20.89 -7.71 12.66
CA GLU A 490 -22.31 -8.06 12.78
C GLU A 490 -22.48 -9.55 13.11
N ASP A 491 -21.72 -10.43 12.47
CA ASP A 491 -21.70 -11.87 12.80
C ASP A 491 -21.22 -12.15 14.23
N LEU A 492 -20.37 -11.29 14.79
CA LEU A 492 -19.90 -11.40 16.17
C LEU A 492 -21.00 -11.01 17.17
N VAL A 493 -21.89 -10.08 16.80
CA VAL A 493 -22.99 -9.57 17.65
C VAL A 493 -24.26 -10.41 17.51
N GLY A 494 -24.63 -10.78 16.29
CA GLY A 494 -25.93 -11.37 15.95
C GLY A 494 -26.04 -12.87 16.15
N GLY A 495 -24.93 -13.61 16.32
CA GLY A 495 -24.92 -15.06 16.53
C GLY A 495 -25.44 -15.93 15.38
N ARG A 496 -26.14 -15.37 14.37
CA ARG A 496 -26.56 -16.00 13.12
C ARG A 496 -26.71 -14.94 12.03
N VAL A 497 -26.27 -15.30 10.82
CA VAL A 497 -26.48 -14.56 9.58
C VAL A 497 -27.98 -14.35 9.36
N THR A 498 -28.45 -13.11 9.37
CA THR A 498 -29.67 -12.76 8.65
C THR A 498 -29.30 -12.63 7.18
N ALA A 499 -29.79 -13.58 6.39
CA ALA A 499 -29.85 -13.50 4.94
C ALA A 499 -30.79 -12.34 4.56
N ASP A 500 -30.24 -11.13 4.56
CA ASP A 500 -30.72 -9.96 3.82
C ASP A 500 -29.58 -8.94 3.81
N ALA A 501 -28.41 -9.39 3.33
CA ALA A 501 -27.44 -8.46 2.79
C ALA A 501 -27.90 -8.16 1.36
N SER A 502 -28.43 -6.95 1.14
CA SER A 502 -28.54 -6.40 -0.20
C SER A 502 -27.23 -6.66 -0.92
N ALA A 503 -27.31 -7.27 -2.11
CA ALA A 503 -26.19 -7.71 -2.92
C ALA A 503 -24.94 -6.86 -2.68
N ALA A 504 -23.91 -7.48 -2.09
CA ALA A 504 -22.57 -6.91 -2.11
C ALA A 504 -22.28 -6.52 -3.57
N PRO A 505 -21.75 -5.31 -3.85
CA PRO A 505 -21.44 -4.95 -5.22
C PRO A 505 -20.51 -6.03 -5.76
N GLU A 506 -20.92 -6.72 -6.83
CA GLU A 506 -20.05 -7.60 -7.59
C GLU A 506 -19.00 -6.72 -8.28
N ILE A 507 -17.98 -6.30 -7.55
CA ILE A 507 -16.82 -5.68 -8.14
C ILE A 507 -15.87 -6.82 -8.50
N ARG A 508 -15.98 -7.34 -9.72
CA ARG A 508 -14.86 -8.03 -10.36
C ARG A 508 -13.81 -6.97 -10.72
N VAL A 509 -12.94 -6.64 -9.77
CA VAL A 509 -11.76 -5.80 -10.03
C VAL A 509 -10.75 -6.61 -10.83
N GLY A 510 -10.29 -6.03 -11.92
CA GLY A 510 -9.45 -6.67 -12.90
C GLY A 510 -8.05 -7.08 -12.52
N THR A 511 -7.61 -8.13 -13.22
CA THR A 511 -6.46 -9.00 -12.94
C THR A 511 -5.19 -8.64 -13.71
N LEU A 512 -5.18 -7.61 -14.57
CA LEU A 512 -3.97 -7.11 -15.25
C LEU A 512 -4.11 -5.63 -15.62
N ALA A 513 -3.06 -4.82 -15.43
CA ALA A 513 -2.92 -3.55 -16.15
C ALA A 513 -2.34 -3.84 -17.53
N ILE A 514 -3.01 -3.36 -18.58
CA ILE A 514 -2.69 -3.63 -19.99
C ILE A 514 -2.04 -2.38 -20.58
N PRO A 515 -0.71 -2.33 -20.70
CA PRO A 515 -0.03 -1.15 -21.23
C PRO A 515 -0.58 -0.76 -22.61
N LEU A 516 -0.84 0.52 -22.86
CA LEU A 516 -1.42 0.96 -24.13
C LEU A 516 -0.51 0.66 -25.34
N ASP A 517 0.80 0.55 -25.13
CA ASP A 517 1.78 0.16 -26.14
C ASP A 517 1.76 -1.34 -26.49
N THR A 518 1.15 -2.18 -25.64
CA THR A 518 0.88 -3.59 -25.94
C THR A 518 -0.49 -3.82 -26.56
N VAL A 519 -1.29 -2.78 -26.73
CA VAL A 519 -2.61 -2.87 -27.36
C VAL A 519 -2.47 -2.78 -28.87
N GLU A 520 -3.13 -3.71 -29.56
CA GLU A 520 -3.35 -3.68 -30.99
C GLU A 520 -4.76 -3.18 -31.30
N ILE A 521 -4.84 -2.18 -32.17
CA ILE A 521 -6.11 -1.67 -32.69
C ILE A 521 -6.56 -2.60 -33.82
N VAL A 522 -7.78 -3.14 -33.69
CA VAL A 522 -8.41 -3.99 -34.69
C VAL A 522 -9.64 -3.27 -35.24
N ASP A 523 -9.62 -2.94 -36.54
CA ASP A 523 -10.78 -2.36 -37.21
C ASP A 523 -11.86 -3.44 -37.43
N LEU A 524 -13.06 -3.17 -36.91
CA LEU A 524 -14.25 -3.99 -37.09
C LEU A 524 -15.01 -3.48 -38.32
N THR A 525 -14.93 -4.24 -39.40
CA THR A 525 -15.61 -4.03 -40.69
C THR A 525 -16.67 -5.12 -40.87
N PRO A 526 -17.61 -5.01 -41.82
CA PRO A 526 -18.58 -6.07 -42.07
C PRO A 526 -17.93 -7.46 -42.25
N ASN A 527 -16.74 -7.50 -42.86
CA ASN A 527 -15.98 -8.74 -43.09
C ASN A 527 -15.20 -9.23 -41.86
N THR A 528 -14.62 -8.32 -41.06
CA THR A 528 -13.81 -8.73 -39.88
C THR A 528 -14.67 -8.96 -38.64
N PHE A 529 -15.83 -8.32 -38.52
CA PHE A 529 -16.74 -8.44 -37.39
C PHE A 529 -17.17 -9.90 -37.16
N GLN A 530 -17.52 -10.63 -38.23
CA GLN A 530 -17.93 -12.03 -38.14
C GLN A 530 -16.82 -12.93 -37.56
N ALA A 531 -15.55 -12.66 -37.86
CA ALA A 531 -14.42 -13.40 -37.32
C ALA A 531 -14.16 -13.11 -35.82
N TYR A 532 -14.54 -11.92 -35.34
CA TYR A 532 -14.28 -11.46 -33.97
C TYR A 532 -15.52 -11.43 -33.06
N LYS A 533 -16.70 -11.81 -33.58
CA LYS A 533 -17.99 -11.83 -32.89
C LYS A 533 -17.93 -12.44 -31.48
N LEU A 534 -17.27 -13.59 -31.34
CA LEU A 534 -17.15 -14.29 -30.05
C LEU A 534 -16.30 -13.52 -29.03
N GLN A 535 -15.28 -12.78 -29.47
CA GLN A 535 -14.43 -11.98 -28.58
C GLN A 535 -15.14 -10.71 -28.13
N ILE A 536 -15.93 -10.09 -29.01
CA ILE A 536 -16.80 -8.95 -28.69
C ILE A 536 -17.84 -9.36 -27.65
N LEU A 537 -18.52 -10.50 -27.87
CA LEU A 537 -19.45 -11.09 -26.90
C LEU A 537 -18.82 -11.37 -25.54
N ALA A 538 -17.55 -11.80 -25.53
CA ALA A 538 -16.85 -12.04 -24.27
C ALA A 538 -16.66 -10.74 -23.47
N VAL A 539 -16.29 -9.62 -24.12
CA VAL A 539 -16.13 -8.32 -23.46
C VAL A 539 -17.48 -7.76 -22.98
N GLU A 540 -18.52 -7.89 -23.82
CA GLU A 540 -19.91 -7.54 -23.47
C GLU A 540 -20.41 -8.28 -22.24
N GLN A 541 -20.27 -9.62 -22.26
CA GLN A 541 -20.72 -10.47 -21.16
C GLN A 541 -19.98 -10.16 -19.86
N GLU A 542 -18.71 -9.82 -19.96
CA GLU A 542 -17.90 -9.48 -18.82
C GLU A 542 -18.29 -8.12 -18.21
N ARG A 543 -18.58 -7.12 -19.04
CA ARG A 543 -18.93 -5.77 -18.60
C ARG A 543 -20.37 -5.67 -18.08
N TYR A 544 -21.31 -6.28 -18.78
CA TYR A 544 -22.75 -6.06 -18.56
C TYR A 544 -23.53 -7.33 -18.20
N GLY A 545 -22.89 -8.51 -18.13
CA GLY A 545 -23.54 -9.78 -17.75
C GLY A 545 -24.19 -10.53 -18.92
N ALA A 546 -25.02 -11.54 -18.61
CA ALA A 546 -25.59 -12.43 -19.63
C ALA A 546 -26.48 -11.66 -20.64
N SER A 547 -26.20 -11.82 -21.94
CA SER A 547 -26.76 -11.06 -23.06
C SER A 547 -28.28 -11.20 -23.30
N ALA A 548 -29.04 -11.80 -22.40
CA ALA A 548 -30.39 -12.29 -22.68
C ALA A 548 -31.54 -11.56 -21.94
N SER A 549 -31.28 -10.55 -21.10
CA SER A 549 -32.33 -9.98 -20.24
C SER A 549 -32.21 -8.47 -20.07
N TYR A 550 -32.84 -7.69 -20.94
CA TYR A 550 -33.13 -6.28 -20.60
C TYR A 550 -34.08 -6.24 -19.40
N PRO A 551 -33.84 -5.37 -18.41
CA PRO A 551 -34.87 -4.99 -17.45
C PRO A 551 -36.09 -4.43 -18.19
N ALA A 552 -37.31 -4.88 -17.84
CA ALA A 552 -38.55 -4.41 -18.50
C ALA A 552 -38.76 -2.88 -18.40
N ASP A 553 -38.11 -2.25 -17.43
CA ASP A 553 -38.07 -0.80 -17.17
C ASP A 553 -37.11 -0.02 -18.08
N VAL A 554 -36.16 -0.70 -18.74
CA VAL A 554 -35.25 -0.12 -19.75
C VAL A 554 -35.92 -0.09 -21.13
N LEU A 555 -36.84 -1.01 -21.42
CA LEU A 555 -37.64 -1.03 -22.64
C LEU A 555 -38.82 -0.05 -22.54
N ARG A 556 -38.57 1.25 -22.75
CA ARG A 556 -39.66 2.24 -22.82
C ARG A 556 -40.39 2.16 -24.16
N ALA A 557 -41.57 1.52 -24.17
CA ALA A 557 -42.63 1.69 -25.16
C ALA A 557 -42.18 1.93 -26.63
N GLY A 558 -41.45 0.99 -27.22
CA GLY A 558 -41.20 0.93 -28.66
C GLY A 558 -39.97 1.68 -29.19
N ARG A 559 -39.01 2.07 -28.35
CA ARG A 559 -37.70 2.62 -28.79
C ARG A 559 -36.54 1.72 -28.31
N ARG A 560 -35.42 1.73 -29.05
CA ARG A 560 -34.25 0.84 -28.85
C ARG A 560 -33.11 1.51 -28.07
N PRO A 561 -32.62 0.94 -26.95
CA PRO A 561 -31.57 1.51 -26.11
C PRO A 561 -30.24 1.74 -26.83
N LEU A 562 -29.56 2.85 -26.49
CA LEU A 562 -28.15 3.09 -26.84
C LEU A 562 -27.23 2.62 -25.71
N LEU A 563 -26.11 1.99 -26.05
CA LEU A 563 -25.21 1.20 -25.19
C LEU A 563 -25.79 -0.12 -24.67
N GLN A 564 -25.14 -1.20 -25.11
CA GLN A 564 -25.47 -2.61 -24.98
C GLN A 564 -26.58 -3.08 -25.93
N PHE A 565 -26.16 -3.65 -27.05
CA PHE A 565 -27.04 -4.23 -28.06
C PHE A 565 -27.09 -5.77 -27.95
N PRO A 566 -28.22 -6.41 -28.29
CA PRO A 566 -28.22 -7.82 -28.63
C PRO A 566 -27.30 -8.03 -29.81
N ILE A 567 -26.67 -9.20 -29.88
CA ILE A 567 -25.67 -9.47 -30.91
C ILE A 567 -26.25 -9.34 -32.33
N GLU A 568 -27.53 -9.65 -32.51
CA GLU A 568 -28.27 -9.51 -33.76
C GLU A 568 -28.35 -8.04 -34.20
N THR A 569 -28.36 -7.10 -33.26
CA THR A 569 -28.39 -5.66 -33.57
C THR A 569 -27.00 -5.15 -33.92
N LEU A 570 -25.95 -5.60 -33.23
CA LEU A 570 -24.57 -5.32 -33.64
C LEU A 570 -24.29 -5.84 -35.06
N GLU A 571 -24.78 -7.04 -35.38
CA GLU A 571 -24.71 -7.60 -36.74
C GLU A 571 -25.43 -6.73 -37.76
N THR A 572 -26.62 -6.23 -37.41
CA THR A 572 -27.40 -5.34 -38.27
C THR A 572 -26.67 -4.02 -38.50
N THR A 573 -26.14 -3.38 -37.45
CA THR A 573 -25.32 -2.16 -37.59
C THR A 573 -24.13 -2.39 -38.52
N MET A 574 -23.45 -3.53 -38.39
CA MET A 574 -22.31 -3.87 -39.24
C MET A 574 -22.67 -4.22 -40.67
N THR A 575 -23.96 -4.28 -41.04
CA THR A 575 -24.36 -4.29 -42.46
C THR A 575 -24.36 -2.90 -43.09
N ASN A 576 -24.33 -1.83 -42.30
CA ASN A 576 -24.25 -0.46 -42.79
C ASN A 576 -22.85 -0.18 -43.37
N ALA A 577 -22.81 0.33 -44.60
CA ALA A 577 -21.56 0.66 -45.28
C ALA A 577 -20.76 1.80 -44.62
N ARG A 578 -21.40 2.58 -43.75
CA ARG A 578 -20.81 3.67 -42.94
C ARG A 578 -20.59 3.27 -41.48
N ALA A 579 -20.77 2.00 -41.11
CA ALA A 579 -20.45 1.54 -39.77
C ALA A 579 -18.94 1.64 -39.50
N ILE A 580 -18.59 2.12 -38.31
CA ILE A 580 -17.23 2.16 -37.81
C ILE A 580 -17.22 1.39 -36.51
N GLY A 581 -16.39 0.34 -36.45
CA GLY A 581 -16.11 -0.34 -35.21
C GLY A 581 -14.62 -0.48 -34.98
N VAL A 582 -14.22 -0.42 -33.71
CA VAL A 582 -12.84 -0.53 -33.26
C VAL A 582 -12.81 -1.46 -32.07
N ALA A 583 -11.87 -2.38 -32.03
CA ALA A 583 -11.55 -3.17 -30.85
C ALA A 583 -10.09 -2.98 -30.44
N LEU A 584 -9.85 -3.05 -29.13
CA LEU A 584 -8.52 -3.09 -28.53
C LEU A 584 -8.22 -4.54 -28.17
N ARG A 585 -7.18 -5.11 -28.78
CA ARG A 585 -6.67 -6.45 -28.49
C ARG A 585 -5.39 -6.34 -27.69
N ASP A 586 -5.34 -7.01 -26.54
CA ASP A 586 -4.07 -7.17 -25.83
C ASP A 586 -3.17 -8.15 -26.59
N ARG A 587 -1.98 -7.70 -27.02
CA ARG A 587 -1.02 -8.55 -27.76
C ARG A 587 -0.47 -9.69 -26.92
N VAL A 588 -0.50 -9.57 -25.59
CA VAL A 588 0.05 -10.59 -24.68
C VAL A 588 -0.92 -11.75 -24.55
N SER A 589 -2.19 -11.48 -24.24
CA SER A 589 -3.23 -12.53 -24.10
C SER A 589 -3.92 -12.91 -25.41
N GLY A 590 -3.83 -12.06 -26.44
CA GLY A 590 -4.54 -12.21 -27.71
C GLY A 590 -6.05 -11.94 -27.62
N ARG A 591 -6.56 -11.50 -26.47
CA ARG A 591 -8.00 -11.26 -26.22
C ARG A 591 -8.37 -9.80 -26.50
N PHE A 592 -9.61 -9.57 -26.91
CA PHE A 592 -10.19 -8.23 -26.86
C PHE A 592 -10.42 -7.80 -25.43
N VAL A 593 -10.06 -6.56 -25.15
CA VAL A 593 -10.14 -5.94 -23.82
C VAL A 593 -11.03 -4.70 -23.82
N ALA A 594 -11.32 -4.15 -24.99
CA ALA A 594 -12.32 -3.12 -25.18
C ALA A 594 -12.81 -3.12 -26.63
N TYR A 595 -14.02 -2.63 -26.87
CA TYR A 595 -14.51 -2.37 -28.22
C TYR A 595 -15.58 -1.27 -28.23
N ALA A 596 -15.69 -0.56 -29.34
CA ALA A 596 -16.72 0.44 -29.62
C ALA A 596 -17.18 0.32 -31.06
N LEU A 597 -18.46 0.62 -31.30
CA LEU A 597 -19.11 0.44 -32.59
C LEU A 597 -20.27 1.41 -32.76
N GLY A 598 -20.42 1.94 -33.96
CA GLY A 598 -21.48 2.89 -34.30
C GLY A 598 -21.62 3.13 -35.80
N SER A 599 -22.60 3.93 -36.16
CA SER A 599 -22.87 4.34 -37.55
C SER A 599 -23.61 5.67 -37.59
N ALA A 600 -23.84 6.19 -38.81
CA ALA A 600 -24.91 7.17 -39.01
C ALA A 600 -26.28 6.49 -38.79
N LEU A 601 -27.27 7.24 -38.33
CA LEU A 601 -28.65 6.75 -38.19
C LEU A 601 -29.33 6.78 -39.56
N GLU A 602 -29.69 5.61 -40.11
CA GLU A 602 -30.45 5.52 -41.37
C GLU A 602 -31.98 5.47 -41.15
N ASN A 603 -32.45 5.16 -39.93
CA ASN A 603 -33.87 5.08 -39.58
C ASN A 603 -34.15 5.70 -38.19
N HIS A 604 -35.21 6.50 -38.11
CA HIS A 604 -35.60 7.32 -36.94
C HIS A 604 -36.25 6.55 -35.77
N ASP A 605 -36.16 5.21 -35.74
CA ASP A 605 -36.76 4.36 -34.69
C ASP A 605 -35.76 3.93 -33.59
N GLU A 606 -34.56 4.50 -33.59
CA GLU A 606 -33.50 4.26 -32.59
C GLU A 606 -33.38 5.47 -31.65
N GLU A 607 -33.00 5.26 -30.37
CA GLU A 607 -33.01 6.27 -29.28
C GLU A 607 -32.03 7.44 -29.47
N GLY A 608 -32.15 8.22 -30.55
CA GLY A 608 -31.73 9.61 -30.49
C GLY A 608 -32.50 10.32 -29.37
N VAL A 609 -31.80 11.02 -28.49
CA VAL A 609 -32.46 11.92 -27.53
C VAL A 609 -33.09 13.06 -28.34
N GLY A 610 -34.38 13.33 -28.17
CA GLY A 610 -35.07 14.39 -28.95
C GLY A 610 -34.52 15.81 -28.73
N ALA A 611 -33.63 15.98 -27.75
CA ALA A 611 -32.88 17.20 -27.49
C ALA A 611 -31.57 17.32 -28.30
N ASP A 612 -31.13 16.26 -29.00
CA ASP A 612 -29.99 16.32 -29.91
C ASP A 612 -30.43 17.09 -31.19
N PRO A 613 -29.84 18.27 -31.47
CA PRO A 613 -30.23 19.11 -32.61
C PRO A 613 -29.85 18.51 -33.98
N HIS A 614 -28.98 17.49 -34.00
CA HIS A 614 -28.45 16.86 -35.21
C HIS A 614 -28.97 15.42 -35.41
N VAL A 615 -30.01 15.01 -34.68
CA VAL A 615 -30.61 13.66 -34.76
C VAL A 615 -30.96 13.28 -36.20
N GLY A 616 -30.31 12.23 -36.69
CA GLY A 616 -30.57 11.67 -38.02
C GLY A 616 -29.93 12.46 -39.16
N GLU A 617 -29.09 13.45 -38.88
CA GLU A 617 -28.28 14.09 -39.90
C GLU A 617 -27.15 13.16 -40.36
N ASN A 618 -26.93 13.10 -41.68
CA ASN A 618 -25.94 12.22 -42.30
C ASN A 618 -24.47 12.57 -41.97
N ASN A 619 -24.23 13.70 -41.30
CA ASN A 619 -22.93 14.17 -40.82
C ASN A 619 -22.67 13.80 -39.33
N THR A 620 -23.61 13.15 -38.65
CA THR A 620 -23.46 12.78 -37.22
C THR A 620 -23.18 11.28 -37.07
N PHE A 621 -22.13 10.94 -36.32
CA PHE A 621 -21.83 9.57 -35.92
C PHE A 621 -22.46 9.28 -34.57
N TYR A 622 -23.17 8.16 -34.47
CA TYR A 622 -23.79 7.71 -33.23
C TYR A 622 -23.03 6.52 -32.66
N LEU A 623 -22.47 6.67 -31.46
CA LEU A 623 -21.93 5.54 -30.71
C LEU A 623 -23.10 4.66 -30.26
N GLN A 624 -23.15 3.46 -30.83
CA GLN A 624 -24.23 2.51 -30.61
C GLN A 624 -23.88 1.51 -29.51
N ALA A 625 -22.65 0.99 -29.51
CA ALA A 625 -22.15 0.09 -28.47
C ALA A 625 -20.74 0.44 -28.04
N MET A 626 -20.46 0.28 -26.76
CA MET A 626 -19.13 0.35 -26.20
C MET A 626 -19.06 -0.54 -24.96
N ALA A 627 -17.99 -1.33 -24.86
CA ALA A 627 -17.66 -2.04 -23.63
C ALA A 627 -16.15 -2.11 -23.46
N THR A 628 -15.73 -1.98 -22.21
CA THR A 628 -14.35 -2.25 -21.79
C THR A 628 -14.39 -3.32 -20.72
N SER A 629 -13.49 -4.30 -20.85
CA SER A 629 -13.34 -5.40 -19.90
C SER A 629 -13.11 -4.82 -18.50
N PRO A 630 -14.00 -5.07 -17.52
CA PRO A 630 -13.76 -4.66 -16.13
C PRO A 630 -12.55 -5.41 -15.54
N SER A 631 -12.08 -6.49 -16.19
CA SER A 631 -10.87 -7.20 -15.81
C SER A 631 -9.56 -6.47 -16.11
N ALA A 632 -9.58 -5.30 -16.76
CA ALA A 632 -8.40 -4.45 -16.95
C ALA A 632 -8.29 -3.39 -15.84
N GLN A 633 -7.17 -3.38 -15.10
CA GLN A 633 -6.93 -2.38 -14.03
C GLN A 633 -6.95 -0.95 -14.58
N ASN A 634 -6.40 -0.73 -15.77
CA ASN A 634 -6.36 0.55 -16.45
C ASN A 634 -7.51 0.74 -17.45
N HIS A 635 -8.70 0.18 -17.17
CA HIS A 635 -9.87 0.29 -18.04
C HIS A 635 -10.22 1.74 -18.43
N VAL A 636 -10.01 2.73 -17.56
CA VAL A 636 -10.19 4.16 -17.89
C VAL A 636 -9.26 4.61 -19.02
N ALA A 637 -7.98 4.20 -18.98
CA ALA A 637 -7.03 4.53 -20.03
C ALA A 637 -7.39 3.82 -21.35
N LEU A 638 -7.91 2.59 -21.28
CA LEU A 638 -8.40 1.84 -22.44
C LEU A 638 -9.67 2.48 -23.04
N GLU A 639 -10.63 2.89 -22.21
CA GLU A 639 -11.84 3.62 -22.60
C GLU A 639 -11.48 4.91 -23.34
N ASN A 640 -10.56 5.70 -22.79
CA ASN A 640 -10.07 6.93 -23.42
C ASN A 640 -9.37 6.66 -24.76
N HIS A 641 -8.51 5.64 -24.81
CA HIS A 641 -7.80 5.28 -26.04
C HIS A 641 -8.76 4.79 -27.14
N LEU A 642 -9.76 4.00 -26.76
CA LEU A 642 -10.81 3.52 -27.65
C LEU A 642 -11.64 4.67 -28.21
N LEU A 643 -12.08 5.61 -27.37
CA LEU A 643 -12.85 6.78 -27.79
C LEU A 643 -12.06 7.71 -28.71
N GLU A 644 -10.77 7.95 -28.43
CA GLU A 644 -9.93 8.76 -29.31
C GLU A 644 -9.73 8.09 -30.68
N THR A 645 -9.55 6.77 -30.70
CA THR A 645 -9.40 6.01 -31.93
C THR A 645 -10.68 6.05 -32.76
N LEU A 646 -11.84 5.84 -32.12
CA LEU A 646 -13.14 5.91 -32.77
C LEU A 646 -13.40 7.31 -33.34
N ARG A 647 -13.10 8.36 -32.56
CA ARG A 647 -13.19 9.75 -32.99
C ARG A 647 -12.37 10.03 -34.25
N ALA A 648 -11.11 9.58 -34.28
CA ALA A 648 -10.25 9.75 -35.44
C ALA A 648 -10.83 9.07 -36.70
N ARG A 649 -11.45 7.89 -36.55
CA ARG A 649 -12.12 7.18 -37.64
C ARG A 649 -13.38 7.91 -38.11
N ALA A 650 -14.19 8.44 -37.20
CA ALA A 650 -15.39 9.21 -37.54
C ALA A 650 -15.03 10.50 -38.31
N ILE A 651 -14.00 11.24 -37.88
CA ILE A 651 -13.49 12.41 -38.61
C ILE A 651 -13.04 12.03 -40.02
N ALA A 652 -12.27 10.94 -40.16
CA ALA A 652 -11.80 10.46 -41.45
C ALA A 652 -12.95 10.02 -42.37
N ALA A 653 -14.05 9.55 -41.81
CA ALA A 653 -15.27 9.18 -42.53
C ALA A 653 -16.16 10.40 -42.89
N GLY A 654 -15.80 11.61 -42.46
CA GLY A 654 -16.52 12.84 -42.77
C GLY A 654 -17.64 13.20 -41.80
N SER A 655 -17.65 12.62 -40.59
CA SER A 655 -18.57 13.05 -39.53
C SER A 655 -18.15 14.39 -38.93
N GLU A 656 -19.10 15.31 -38.81
CA GLU A 656 -18.94 16.62 -38.18
C GLU A 656 -19.34 16.61 -36.70
N PHE A 657 -20.15 15.63 -36.29
CA PHE A 657 -20.60 15.47 -34.91
C PHE A 657 -20.49 14.02 -34.45
N LEU A 658 -20.31 13.86 -33.14
CA LEU A 658 -20.27 12.58 -32.44
C LEU A 658 -21.26 12.61 -31.29
N SER A 659 -22.33 11.80 -31.40
CA SER A 659 -23.35 11.62 -30.36
C SER A 659 -23.16 10.28 -29.66
N MET A 660 -23.19 10.28 -28.33
CA MET A 660 -22.92 9.08 -27.53
C MET A 660 -23.63 9.09 -26.18
N LEU A 661 -24.03 7.92 -25.70
CA LEU A 661 -24.39 7.69 -24.29
C LEU A 661 -23.20 7.03 -23.60
N ILE A 662 -22.65 7.61 -22.54
CA ILE A 662 -21.54 7.00 -21.78
C ILE A 662 -21.76 7.17 -20.28
N GLU A 663 -21.05 6.38 -19.47
CA GLU A 663 -21.03 6.62 -18.02
C GLU A 663 -20.48 8.01 -17.72
N GLU A 664 -21.13 8.72 -16.81
CA GLU A 664 -20.79 10.10 -16.49
C GLU A 664 -19.34 10.27 -16.01
N ARG A 665 -18.79 9.28 -15.29
CA ARG A 665 -17.38 9.29 -14.87
C ARG A 665 -16.39 9.41 -16.03
N VAL A 666 -16.78 9.00 -17.24
CA VAL A 666 -15.94 9.07 -18.43
C VAL A 666 -15.79 10.51 -18.92
N LEU A 667 -16.76 11.40 -18.63
CA LEU A 667 -16.59 12.84 -18.84
C LEU A 667 -15.46 13.39 -17.98
N GLU A 668 -15.44 13.05 -16.69
CA GLU A 668 -14.46 13.58 -15.73
C GLU A 668 -13.03 13.13 -16.05
N THR A 669 -12.89 11.90 -16.53
CA THR A 669 -11.60 11.25 -16.81
C THR A 669 -11.17 11.29 -18.28
N GLY A 670 -12.06 11.74 -19.17
CA GLY A 670 -11.92 11.71 -20.62
C GLY A 670 -11.01 12.79 -21.22
N PRO A 671 -10.71 12.72 -22.52
CA PRO A 671 -9.92 13.73 -23.24
C PRO A 671 -10.59 15.11 -23.27
N GLU A 672 -9.83 16.17 -23.55
CA GLU A 672 -10.32 17.56 -23.47
C GLU A 672 -11.55 17.84 -24.34
N TRP A 673 -11.61 17.26 -25.55
CA TRP A 673 -12.77 17.41 -26.45
C TRP A 673 -14.04 16.78 -25.86
N LEU A 674 -13.92 15.71 -25.07
CA LEU A 674 -15.04 15.02 -24.44
C LEU A 674 -15.52 15.80 -23.21
N ARG A 675 -14.60 16.38 -22.43
CA ARG A 675 -14.94 17.30 -21.33
C ARG A 675 -15.65 18.57 -21.80
N GLY A 676 -15.39 19.00 -23.03
CA GLY A 676 -16.05 20.13 -23.68
C GLY A 676 -17.35 19.77 -24.40
N ALA A 677 -17.77 18.51 -24.39
CA ALA A 677 -18.99 18.07 -25.07
C ALA A 677 -20.25 18.61 -24.38
N VAL A 678 -21.32 18.81 -25.16
CA VAL A 678 -22.61 19.27 -24.65
C VAL A 678 -23.36 18.08 -24.06
N VAL A 679 -23.69 18.16 -22.77
CA VAL A 679 -24.54 17.16 -22.09
C VAL A 679 -26.01 17.48 -22.41
N LEU A 680 -26.68 16.56 -23.10
CA LEU A 680 -28.06 16.73 -23.55
C LEU A 680 -29.08 16.11 -22.58
N GLU A 681 -28.75 14.97 -22.00
CA GLU A 681 -29.61 14.27 -21.03
C GLU A 681 -28.74 13.48 -20.03
N ARG A 682 -29.25 13.31 -18.80
CA ARG A 682 -28.66 12.42 -17.78
C ARG A 682 -29.65 11.35 -17.39
N ILE A 683 -29.18 10.11 -17.34
CA ILE A 683 -29.98 8.93 -17.06
C ILE A 683 -29.43 8.25 -15.80
N GLU A 684 -30.21 8.30 -14.74
CA GLU A 684 -29.85 7.67 -13.46
C GLU A 684 -30.06 6.16 -13.50
N ASN A 685 -29.11 5.40 -12.93
CA ASN A 685 -29.19 3.96 -12.73
C ASN A 685 -29.50 3.15 -14.02
N TYR A 686 -28.93 3.59 -15.15
CA TYR A 686 -29.10 2.92 -16.44
C TYR A 686 -28.57 1.48 -16.38
N LEU A 687 -29.28 0.52 -17.01
CA LEU A 687 -29.01 -0.92 -16.95
C LEU A 687 -28.93 -1.52 -15.52
N ARG A 688 -29.52 -0.84 -14.51
CA ARG A 688 -29.38 -1.21 -13.08
C ARG A 688 -27.93 -1.24 -12.60
N SER A 689 -27.06 -0.47 -13.23
CA SER A 689 -25.62 -0.41 -12.93
C SER A 689 -25.28 0.30 -11.61
N GLY A 690 -26.22 1.04 -11.02
CA GLY A 690 -25.94 1.94 -9.89
C GLY A 690 -25.21 3.23 -10.28
N SER A 691 -24.98 3.46 -11.58
CA SER A 691 -24.23 4.60 -12.11
C SER A 691 -25.12 5.56 -12.92
N THR A 692 -24.73 6.84 -12.96
CA THR A 692 -25.33 7.86 -13.82
C THR A 692 -24.68 7.84 -15.20
N PHE A 693 -25.49 7.88 -16.26
CA PHE A 693 -25.04 7.98 -17.64
C PHE A 693 -25.38 9.35 -18.21
N ALA A 694 -24.54 9.87 -19.09
CA ALA A 694 -24.73 11.14 -19.77
C ALA A 694 -24.81 10.92 -21.28
N TYR A 695 -25.86 11.47 -21.89
CA TYR A 695 -25.98 11.57 -23.34
C TYR A 695 -25.31 12.86 -23.80
N LEU A 696 -24.37 12.73 -24.72
CA LEU A 696 -23.43 13.77 -25.11
C LEU A 696 -23.45 13.99 -26.62
N GLN A 697 -23.21 15.23 -27.00
CA GLN A 697 -22.86 15.60 -28.37
C GLN A 697 -21.55 16.38 -28.38
N ALA A 698 -20.61 15.94 -29.20
CA ALA A 698 -19.33 16.62 -29.41
C ALA A 698 -19.17 17.03 -30.88
N ALA A 699 -18.75 18.28 -31.10
CA ALA A 699 -18.34 18.73 -32.43
C ALA A 699 -16.98 18.13 -32.80
N LEU A 700 -16.86 17.65 -34.04
CA LEU A 700 -15.64 17.09 -34.59
C LEU A 700 -14.99 18.10 -35.55
N PRO A 701 -13.67 18.34 -35.45
CA PRO A 701 -12.99 19.23 -36.39
C PRO A 701 -13.00 18.65 -37.81
N PRO A 702 -13.08 19.49 -38.85
CA PRO A 702 -13.05 19.02 -40.24
C PRO A 702 -11.73 18.29 -40.52
N ALA A 703 -11.80 17.20 -41.30
CA ALA A 703 -10.63 16.44 -41.71
C ALA A 703 -9.61 17.37 -42.40
N SER A 704 -8.38 17.41 -41.90
CA SER A 704 -7.30 18.15 -42.57
C SER A 704 -7.04 17.50 -43.93
N PRO A 705 -6.95 18.27 -45.04
CA PRO A 705 -6.67 17.69 -46.35
C PRO A 705 -5.31 16.96 -46.30
N PRO A 706 -5.17 15.81 -46.99
CA PRO A 706 -3.91 15.08 -47.00
C PRO A 706 -2.79 15.99 -47.49
N ALA A 707 -1.67 16.01 -46.76
CA ALA A 707 -0.48 16.73 -47.16
C ALA A 707 -0.09 16.26 -48.57
N ARG A 708 -0.11 17.16 -49.56
CA ARG A 708 0.39 16.89 -50.90
C ARG A 708 1.83 16.43 -50.78
N GLU A 709 2.11 15.20 -51.23
CA GLU A 709 3.47 14.74 -51.47
C GLU A 709 4.18 15.77 -52.35
N ALA A 710 5.28 16.31 -51.84
CA ALA A 710 6.13 17.21 -52.60
C ALA A 710 6.66 16.44 -53.81
N GLY A 711 6.21 16.85 -54.99
CA GLY A 711 6.49 16.18 -56.25
C GLY A 711 7.97 16.08 -56.57
N ASP A 712 8.26 15.00 -57.30
CA ASP A 712 9.27 14.92 -58.36
C ASP A 712 9.66 16.29 -58.92
N GLN A 713 10.96 16.56 -58.91
CA GLN A 713 11.56 17.46 -59.89
C GLN A 713 11.91 16.65 -61.14
N PRO A 714 11.55 17.12 -62.35
CA PRO A 714 11.93 16.45 -63.58
C PRO A 714 13.38 16.78 -63.97
N GLY A 715 14.08 15.76 -64.46
CA GLY A 715 15.04 15.87 -65.55
C GLY A 715 14.36 15.49 -66.86
#